data_AF-Q5FS55-F1
#
_entry.id   AF-Q5FS55-F1
#
_cell.length_a   1.000
_cell.length_b   1.000
_cell.length_c   1.000
_cell.angle_alpha   90.00
_cell.angle_beta   90.00
_cell.angle_gamma   90.00
#
_symmetry.space_group_name_H-M   'P 1'
#
loop_
_entity.id
_entity.type
_entity.pdbx_description
1 polymer ?
#
loop_
_entity_poly.entity_id
_entity_poly.type
_entity_poly.pdbx_seq_one_letter_code
_entity_poly.pdbx_strand_id
1 'polypeptide(L)'
;MRFERLDLLRYGGFQDVTLSFPKGKRDLHVIYGPNEAGKSTTLCAIRDFLFGFPHHIAGDWMTAAPLLRVGACLEQDGTVFEGMRRRGRNQTLFAADDKTPLDDLPLRTWLGGLDAKGFEAAWALDHARLRDGGEEMRRLKDDAGLQILAAGLGLEGVGKLAATLQDDVNSEWKSGRARSALQQAKLKLKELQQTLRQDTTTARQLSTANRALSVSESERLACEKEAQALGVRRRTNSRLRMTSVPIQKLMETEAEIAAFPHWDLTVQDCARIEKILENLHREEEALSAARQKLEAVSGQVRDCGEPHPVLAEQDAIRALLGRGVLVERLEAAAGDRQARLTRDGIWLEQFWARHGCEPDVLPDLSELDDLDRRLQERALLHTQEQDLRDRLRETEQALNALHPQSVSEADENGNGERLRLFRLELDEARSLGPLDERIDGLSEAIARQEDVTASAYGALLPWRATGADRKAELTALALPDMAALEEEARLRAGLEEQRRVAREDEQAAETDRAHLEQQRRRLEEGGQAVSREQLSAARQERDRLWQEMERHFQSGACPSPAMREAFGVLVQNADGLADRRHDHAEQSALLAALSRQVEDLTLKAGEARRRAAHAEAELDRRDAAWAALLGTLGAPVLPPAPLQVWITRRQTALAAE
;
A
#
# COMPACT_ATOMS: atom_id res chain seq x y z
N MET A 1 62.80 10.26 -43.87
CA MET A 1 62.02 9.57 -44.92
C MET A 1 62.22 10.25 -46.28
N ARG A 2 62.45 9.49 -47.35
CA ARG A 2 62.64 9.98 -48.74
C ARG A 2 61.88 9.08 -49.72
N PHE A 3 61.19 9.64 -50.71
CA PHE A 3 60.61 8.85 -51.81
C PHE A 3 61.69 8.49 -52.82
N GLU A 4 61.85 7.20 -53.09
CA GLU A 4 62.68 6.69 -54.18
C GLU A 4 61.85 6.50 -55.45
N ARG A 5 60.61 6.01 -55.31
CA ARG A 5 59.71 5.74 -56.43
C ARG A 5 58.26 5.95 -56.01
N LEU A 6 57.42 6.43 -56.91
CA LEU A 6 55.97 6.53 -56.75
C LEU A 6 55.29 5.89 -57.96
N ASP A 7 54.45 4.89 -57.70
CA ASP A 7 53.77 4.07 -58.70
C ASP A 7 52.27 4.44 -58.74
N LEU A 8 51.86 5.17 -59.78
CA LEU A 8 50.49 5.60 -60.04
C LEU A 8 49.80 4.57 -60.92
N LEU A 9 49.35 3.46 -60.33
CA LEU A 9 48.82 2.32 -61.08
C LEU A 9 47.40 2.56 -61.59
N ARG A 10 46.49 2.89 -60.70
CA ARG A 10 45.09 3.18 -61.05
C ARG A 10 44.65 4.35 -60.19
N TYR A 11 45.15 5.54 -60.50
CA TYR A 11 44.96 6.70 -59.62
C TYR A 11 44.64 7.95 -60.45
N GLY A 12 43.43 8.48 -60.29
CA GLY A 12 42.92 9.59 -61.08
C GLY A 12 42.88 9.25 -62.57
N GLY A 13 43.65 10.00 -63.37
CA GLY A 13 43.79 9.78 -64.82
C GLY A 13 45.00 8.94 -65.23
N PHE A 14 45.82 8.47 -64.28
CA PHE A 14 46.99 7.65 -64.57
C PHE A 14 46.64 6.15 -64.62
N GLN A 15 47.20 5.45 -65.62
CA GLN A 15 47.16 3.99 -65.77
C GLN A 15 48.60 3.49 -65.84
N ASP A 16 49.06 2.83 -64.78
CA ASP A 16 50.37 2.18 -64.63
C ASP A 16 51.58 3.07 -64.94
N VAL A 17 51.61 4.27 -64.33
CA VAL A 17 52.72 5.24 -64.49
C VAL A 17 53.62 5.24 -63.26
N THR A 18 54.91 5.01 -63.47
CA THR A 18 55.94 5.06 -62.41
C THR A 18 56.77 6.33 -62.50
N LEU A 19 56.85 7.08 -61.40
CA LEU A 19 57.73 8.23 -61.22
C LEU A 19 58.93 7.80 -60.37
N SER A 20 60.13 7.87 -60.94
CA SER A 20 61.38 7.57 -60.23
C SER A 20 62.06 8.85 -59.75
N PHE A 21 62.53 8.85 -58.51
CA PHE A 21 63.25 9.94 -57.86
C PHE A 21 64.67 9.47 -57.52
N PRO A 22 65.59 9.47 -58.50
CA PRO A 22 66.95 8.95 -58.31
C PRO A 22 67.77 9.82 -57.34
N LYS A 23 68.65 9.19 -56.57
CA LYS A 23 69.47 9.88 -55.55
C LYS A 23 70.58 10.71 -56.22
N GLY A 24 70.49 12.04 -56.10
CA GLY A 24 71.49 12.98 -56.59
C GLY A 24 72.32 13.61 -55.47
N LYS A 25 73.38 14.37 -55.80
CA LYS A 25 74.12 15.21 -54.83
C LYS A 25 73.24 16.31 -54.21
N ARG A 26 72.17 16.71 -54.91
CA ARG A 26 71.10 17.60 -54.43
C ARG A 26 69.78 16.88 -54.73
N ASP A 27 68.92 16.73 -53.73
CA ASP A 27 67.70 15.92 -53.82
C ASP A 27 66.46 16.81 -54.03
N LEU A 28 66.47 17.57 -55.13
CA LEU A 28 65.35 18.40 -55.57
C LEU A 28 64.80 17.85 -56.89
N HIS A 29 63.53 17.46 -56.88
CA HIS A 29 62.84 16.91 -58.04
C HIS A 29 61.73 17.88 -58.49
N VAL A 30 61.68 18.18 -59.78
CA VAL A 30 60.67 19.08 -60.36
C VAL A 30 59.83 18.30 -61.34
N ILE A 31 58.56 18.09 -61.01
CA ILE A 31 57.57 17.47 -61.91
C ILE A 31 56.89 18.60 -62.67
N TYR A 32 57.12 18.66 -63.98
CA TYR A 32 56.55 19.68 -64.86
C TYR A 32 55.74 19.05 -66.00
N GLY A 33 54.77 19.80 -66.51
CA GLY A 33 53.89 19.37 -67.59
C GLY A 33 52.79 20.41 -67.82
N PRO A 34 52.04 20.31 -68.93
CA PRO A 34 50.92 21.20 -69.22
C PRO A 34 49.86 21.16 -68.12
N ASN A 35 48.93 22.12 -68.16
CA ASN A 35 47.76 22.06 -67.27
C ASN A 35 47.00 20.75 -67.49
N GLU A 36 46.39 20.23 -66.42
CA GLU A 36 45.67 18.95 -66.41
C GLU A 36 46.55 17.68 -66.61
N ALA A 37 47.87 17.81 -66.74
CA ALA A 37 48.79 16.67 -66.78
C ALA A 37 48.91 15.87 -65.46
N GLY A 38 48.05 16.14 -64.47
CA GLY A 38 47.98 15.38 -63.21
C GLY A 38 48.94 15.82 -62.09
N LYS A 39 49.56 17.00 -62.16
CA LYS A 39 50.50 17.50 -61.12
C LYS A 39 49.90 17.53 -59.70
N SER A 40 48.71 18.11 -59.55
CA SER A 40 48.00 18.14 -58.25
C SER A 40 47.55 16.73 -57.84
N THR A 41 47.20 15.89 -58.82
CA THR A 41 46.84 14.48 -58.60
C THR A 41 48.02 13.69 -58.03
N THR A 42 49.26 13.96 -58.48
CA THR A 42 50.47 13.35 -57.91
C THR A 42 50.66 13.74 -56.44
N LEU A 43 50.40 15.00 -56.06
CA LEU A 43 50.48 15.43 -54.67
C LEU A 43 49.44 14.71 -53.79
N CYS A 44 48.21 14.55 -54.29
CA CYS A 44 47.18 13.75 -53.63
C CYS A 44 47.59 12.28 -53.49
N ALA A 45 48.22 11.70 -54.52
CA ALA A 45 48.70 10.32 -54.47
C ALA A 45 49.78 10.11 -53.40
N ILE A 46 50.69 11.07 -53.22
CA ILE A 46 51.69 11.05 -52.14
C ILE A 46 51.00 11.03 -50.77
N ARG A 47 50.01 11.93 -50.55
CA ARG A 47 49.22 11.94 -49.31
C ARG A 47 48.50 10.61 -49.11
N ASP A 48 47.84 10.10 -50.14
CA ASP A 48 47.02 8.91 -50.04
C ASP A 48 47.86 7.66 -49.79
N PHE A 49 49.07 7.59 -50.33
CA PHE A 49 50.01 6.54 -50.00
C PHE A 49 50.41 6.59 -48.51
N LEU A 50 50.72 7.78 -47.99
CA LEU A 50 51.18 7.95 -46.61
C LEU A 50 50.07 7.71 -45.57
N PHE A 51 48.88 8.28 -45.77
CA PHE A 51 47.82 8.31 -44.75
C PHE A 51 46.57 7.49 -45.09
N GLY A 52 46.49 6.99 -46.32
CA GLY A 52 45.28 6.35 -46.83
C GLY A 52 44.38 7.31 -47.59
N PHE A 53 43.49 6.69 -48.37
CA PHE A 53 42.51 7.38 -49.18
C PHE A 53 41.41 8.01 -48.31
N PRO A 54 41.00 9.27 -48.60
CA PRO A 54 39.91 9.90 -47.87
C PRO A 54 38.57 9.23 -48.20
N HIS A 55 37.58 9.43 -47.34
CA HIS A 55 36.25 8.84 -47.51
C HIS A 55 35.58 9.28 -48.82
N HIS A 56 35.69 10.57 -49.12
CA HIS A 56 35.21 11.20 -50.35
C HIS A 56 36.41 11.53 -51.25
N ILE A 57 36.43 10.95 -52.45
CA ILE A 57 37.46 11.21 -53.47
C ILE A 57 36.77 11.93 -54.64
N ALA A 58 37.26 13.12 -55.00
CA ALA A 58 36.71 13.93 -56.08
C ALA A 58 37.22 13.53 -57.49
N GLY A 59 37.73 12.29 -57.66
CA GLY A 59 38.58 11.89 -58.78
C GLY A 59 38.35 10.49 -59.36
N ASP A 60 37.20 9.84 -59.07
CA ASP A 60 36.88 8.46 -59.51
C ASP A 60 36.39 8.36 -60.98
N TRP A 61 36.66 9.35 -61.83
CA TRP A 61 36.02 9.49 -63.15
C TRP A 61 36.53 8.50 -64.21
N MET A 62 37.76 8.00 -64.10
CA MET A 62 38.37 7.08 -65.08
C MET A 62 38.43 5.63 -64.61
N THR A 63 38.61 5.39 -63.31
CA THR A 63 38.68 4.05 -62.72
C THR A 63 37.78 3.99 -61.51
N ALA A 64 36.99 2.92 -61.38
CA ALA A 64 36.07 2.76 -60.27
C ALA A 64 36.80 2.79 -58.92
N ALA A 65 36.21 3.53 -57.97
CA ALA A 65 36.65 3.70 -56.58
C ALA A 65 37.43 2.52 -55.92
N PRO A 66 36.93 1.26 -55.91
CA PRO A 66 37.61 0.15 -55.23
C PRO A 66 38.88 -0.35 -55.94
N LEU A 67 39.02 -0.05 -57.23
CA LEU A 67 40.16 -0.45 -58.04
C LEU A 67 41.36 0.51 -57.90
N LEU A 68 41.21 1.60 -57.14
CA LEU A 68 42.28 2.57 -56.96
C LEU A 68 43.47 1.97 -56.21
N ARG A 69 44.66 2.23 -56.75
CA ARG A 69 45.96 1.72 -56.27
C ARG A 69 47.03 2.77 -56.44
N VAL A 70 47.78 3.01 -55.36
CA VAL A 70 49.01 3.82 -55.37
C VAL A 70 50.12 3.05 -54.66
N GLY A 71 51.24 2.84 -55.34
CA GLY A 71 52.44 2.22 -54.79
C GLY A 71 53.53 3.26 -54.53
N ALA A 72 54.43 2.97 -53.60
CA ALA A 72 55.66 3.75 -53.45
C ALA A 72 56.77 2.93 -52.82
N CYS A 73 58.00 3.37 -53.09
CA CYS A 73 59.22 2.92 -52.42
C CYS A 73 59.80 4.10 -51.63
N LEU A 74 59.95 3.92 -50.32
CA LEU A 74 60.47 4.91 -49.38
C LEU A 74 61.78 4.41 -48.76
N GLU A 75 62.76 5.31 -48.61
CA GLU A 75 64.03 5.05 -47.93
C GLU A 75 64.12 5.90 -46.65
N GLN A 76 64.50 5.28 -45.54
CA GLN A 76 64.88 5.99 -44.31
C GLN A 76 66.01 5.24 -43.61
N ASP A 77 67.12 5.95 -43.36
CA ASP A 77 68.28 5.45 -42.60
C ASP A 77 68.78 4.06 -43.05
N GLY A 78 68.77 3.82 -44.37
CA GLY A 78 69.19 2.55 -44.99
C GLY A 78 68.13 1.46 -45.03
N THR A 79 66.94 1.68 -44.43
CA THR A 79 65.80 0.78 -44.52
C THR A 79 64.89 1.20 -45.68
N VAL A 80 64.46 0.23 -46.49
CA VAL A 80 63.55 0.45 -47.61
C VAL A 80 62.17 -0.09 -47.27
N PHE A 81 61.14 0.74 -47.45
CA PHE A 81 59.74 0.38 -47.35
C PHE A 81 59.12 0.43 -48.74
N GLU A 82 58.80 -0.74 -49.29
CA GLU A 82 58.10 -0.87 -50.57
C GLU A 82 56.72 -1.47 -50.32
N GLY A 83 55.68 -0.79 -50.80
CA GLY A 83 54.32 -1.25 -50.64
C GLY A 83 53.35 -0.55 -51.56
N MET A 84 52.11 -1.03 -51.51
CA MET A 84 51.01 -0.47 -52.28
C MET A 84 49.78 -0.30 -51.41
N ARG A 85 49.14 0.85 -51.55
CA ARG A 85 47.90 1.16 -50.84
C ARG A 85 46.68 1.07 -51.73
N ARG A 86 45.65 0.45 -51.16
CA ARG A 86 44.31 0.22 -51.70
C ARG A 86 43.32 1.18 -51.07
N ARG A 87 42.29 1.59 -51.81
CA ARG A 87 41.13 2.23 -51.17
C ARG A 87 40.35 1.18 -50.37
N GLY A 88 40.12 1.47 -49.09
CA GLY A 88 39.37 0.61 -48.18
C GLY A 88 39.26 1.25 -46.80
N ARG A 89 38.37 0.74 -45.94
CA ARG A 89 38.23 1.22 -44.55
C ARG A 89 39.21 0.54 -43.59
N ASN A 90 39.42 -0.76 -43.77
CA ASN A 90 40.29 -1.59 -42.93
C ASN A 90 41.34 -2.29 -43.82
N GLN A 91 42.57 -2.43 -43.32
CA GLN A 91 43.69 -3.13 -43.98
C GLN A 91 43.94 -2.67 -45.42
N THR A 92 44.47 -1.45 -45.57
CA THR A 92 44.64 -0.79 -46.87
C THR A 92 46.02 -0.93 -47.49
N LEU A 93 47.04 -1.34 -46.72
CA LEU A 93 48.43 -1.42 -47.17
C LEU A 93 48.85 -2.86 -47.44
N PHE A 94 49.49 -3.09 -48.58
CA PHE A 94 49.91 -4.40 -49.09
C PHE A 94 51.34 -4.33 -49.60
N ALA A 95 52.02 -5.48 -49.71
CA ALA A 95 53.33 -5.58 -50.32
C ALA A 95 53.26 -5.34 -51.83
N ALA A 96 54.42 -5.23 -52.48
CA ALA A 96 54.54 -5.00 -53.91
C ALA A 96 53.84 -6.06 -54.79
N ASP A 97 53.54 -7.25 -54.24
CA ASP A 97 52.81 -8.33 -54.91
C ASP A 97 51.29 -8.12 -55.00
N ASP A 98 50.76 -7.04 -54.42
CA ASP A 98 49.34 -6.71 -54.28
C ASP A 98 48.49 -7.82 -53.63
N LYS A 99 49.10 -8.69 -52.81
CA LYS A 99 48.39 -9.83 -52.18
C LYS A 99 48.66 -9.93 -50.70
N THR A 100 49.90 -9.69 -50.28
CA THR A 100 50.30 -9.85 -48.89
C THR A 100 50.02 -8.55 -48.12
N PRO A 101 49.14 -8.53 -47.11
CA PRO A 101 48.87 -7.31 -46.35
C PRO A 101 50.07 -6.92 -45.47
N LEU A 102 50.36 -5.62 -45.41
CA LEU A 102 51.41 -5.04 -44.57
C LEU A 102 50.80 -4.27 -43.39
N ASP A 103 51.53 -4.26 -42.28
CA ASP A 103 51.21 -3.40 -41.15
C ASP A 103 51.54 -1.93 -41.49
N ASP A 104 50.64 -1.03 -41.11
CA ASP A 104 50.76 0.41 -41.29
C ASP A 104 51.67 1.03 -40.22
N LEU A 105 51.90 0.31 -39.11
CA LEU A 105 52.66 0.77 -37.95
C LEU A 105 54.11 1.23 -38.26
N PRO A 106 54.91 0.53 -39.08
CA PRO A 106 56.27 0.98 -39.43
C PRO A 106 56.25 2.32 -40.17
N LEU A 107 55.32 2.50 -41.12
CA LEU A 107 55.17 3.74 -41.88
C LEU A 107 54.69 4.89 -40.98
N ARG A 108 53.71 4.64 -40.09
CA ARG A 108 53.27 5.62 -39.08
C ARG A 108 54.36 6.03 -38.12
N THR A 109 55.25 5.09 -37.76
CA THR A 109 56.42 5.37 -36.93
C THR A 109 57.37 6.33 -37.63
N TRP A 110 57.63 6.13 -38.93
CA TRP A 110 58.45 7.05 -39.73
C TRP A 110 57.84 8.45 -39.85
N LEU A 111 56.52 8.54 -39.85
CA LEU A 111 55.76 9.80 -39.88
C LEU A 111 55.68 10.50 -38.51
N GLY A 112 56.14 9.87 -37.42
CA GLY A 112 56.23 10.52 -36.10
C GLY A 112 54.90 10.96 -35.50
N GLY A 113 53.79 10.28 -35.85
CA GLY A 113 52.45 10.63 -35.37
C GLY A 113 51.79 11.79 -36.11
N LEU A 114 52.39 12.26 -37.21
CA LEU A 114 51.78 13.24 -38.10
C LEU A 114 50.49 12.65 -38.72
N ASP A 115 49.41 13.43 -38.76
CA ASP A 115 48.17 13.05 -39.42
C ASP A 115 48.06 13.67 -40.82
N ALA A 116 47.07 13.23 -41.59
CA ALA A 116 46.89 13.70 -42.96
C ALA A 116 46.68 15.22 -43.03
N LYS A 117 45.96 15.81 -42.07
CA LYS A 117 45.71 17.25 -42.02
C LYS A 117 46.97 18.04 -41.68
N GLY A 118 47.76 17.58 -40.71
CA GLY A 118 49.06 18.16 -40.38
C GLY A 118 50.03 18.10 -41.56
N PHE A 119 50.08 16.98 -42.28
CA PHE A 119 50.86 16.86 -43.51
C PHE A 119 50.43 17.88 -44.58
N GLU A 120 49.12 18.02 -44.76
CA GLU A 120 48.54 18.96 -45.71
C GLU A 120 48.80 20.43 -45.36
N ALA A 121 48.78 20.77 -44.07
CA ALA A 121 49.01 22.13 -43.60
C ALA A 121 50.48 22.57 -43.72
N ALA A 122 51.44 21.67 -43.44
CA ALA A 122 52.85 22.04 -43.31
C ALA A 122 53.76 21.53 -44.44
N TRP A 123 53.43 20.43 -45.13
CA TRP A 123 54.32 19.80 -46.13
C TRP A 123 53.72 19.65 -47.54
N ALA A 124 52.40 19.80 -47.71
CA ALA A 124 51.75 19.77 -49.02
C ALA A 124 51.05 21.10 -49.34
N LEU A 125 51.86 22.08 -49.75
CA LEU A 125 51.43 23.43 -50.07
C LEU A 125 50.81 23.50 -51.47
N ASP A 126 49.55 23.93 -51.51
CA ASP A 126 48.88 24.36 -52.74
C ASP A 126 48.49 25.83 -52.66
N HIS A 127 48.02 26.38 -53.78
CA HIS A 127 47.71 27.80 -53.86
C HIS A 127 46.50 28.22 -53.00
N ALA A 128 45.56 27.31 -52.72
CA ALA A 128 44.40 27.60 -51.88
C ALA A 128 44.81 27.61 -50.39
N ARG A 129 45.52 26.57 -49.95
CA ARG A 129 46.04 26.42 -48.58
C ARG A 129 46.96 27.55 -48.16
N LEU A 130 47.80 28.04 -49.08
CA LEU A 130 48.64 29.22 -48.83
C LEU A 130 47.82 30.49 -48.57
N ARG A 131 46.64 30.65 -49.17
CA ARG A 131 45.76 31.79 -48.91
C ARG A 131 45.04 31.64 -47.58
N ASP A 132 44.48 30.47 -47.32
CA ASP A 132 43.71 30.19 -46.09
C ASP A 132 44.60 30.34 -44.84
N GLY A 133 45.81 29.78 -44.86
CA GLY A 133 46.78 29.96 -43.77
C GLY A 133 47.19 31.43 -43.57
N GLY A 134 47.23 32.23 -44.65
CA GLY A 134 47.47 33.67 -44.57
C GLY A 134 46.33 34.46 -43.89
N GLU A 135 45.07 34.06 -44.11
CA GLU A 135 43.92 34.69 -43.43
C GLU A 135 43.85 34.36 -41.94
N GLU A 136 44.13 33.11 -41.56
CA GLU A 136 44.24 32.66 -40.16
C GLU A 136 45.28 33.48 -39.40
N MET A 137 46.49 33.64 -39.96
CA MET A 137 47.55 34.46 -39.36
C MET A 137 47.12 35.93 -39.20
N ARG A 138 46.33 36.47 -40.14
CA ARG A 138 45.81 37.84 -40.04
C ARG A 138 44.78 38.01 -38.92
N ARG A 139 43.98 37.00 -38.57
CA ARG A 139 42.97 37.07 -37.50
C ARG A 139 43.57 37.11 -36.10
N LEU A 140 44.73 36.48 -35.92
CA LEU A 140 45.47 36.40 -34.65
C LEU A 140 46.33 37.65 -34.37
N LYS A 141 46.05 38.78 -35.03
CA LYS A 141 46.94 39.96 -35.15
C LYS A 141 47.49 40.51 -33.82
N ASP A 142 46.73 40.39 -32.74
CA ASP A 142 47.02 41.06 -31.47
C ASP A 142 47.79 40.21 -30.44
N ASP A 143 48.09 38.94 -30.73
CA ASP A 143 48.86 38.07 -29.83
C ASP A 143 49.96 37.30 -30.57
N ALA A 144 51.16 37.92 -30.62
CA ALA A 144 52.32 37.39 -31.33
C ALA A 144 52.80 36.03 -30.81
N GLY A 145 52.56 35.72 -29.53
CA GLY A 145 52.90 34.43 -28.94
C GLY A 145 52.04 33.30 -29.49
N LEU A 146 50.73 33.55 -29.63
CA LEU A 146 49.78 32.61 -30.21
C LEU A 146 49.97 32.43 -31.72
N GLN A 147 50.43 33.45 -32.44
CA GLN A 147 50.74 33.34 -33.87
C GLN A 147 51.88 32.35 -34.16
N ILE A 148 52.97 32.42 -33.39
CA ILE A 148 54.11 31.51 -33.56
C ILE A 148 53.71 30.09 -33.17
N LEU A 149 52.90 29.93 -32.12
CA LEU A 149 52.41 28.62 -31.69
C LEU A 149 51.45 28.00 -32.72
N ALA A 150 50.51 28.78 -33.25
CA ALA A 150 49.56 28.32 -34.27
C ALA A 150 50.27 27.96 -35.59
N ALA A 151 51.25 28.78 -36.01
CA ALA A 151 52.00 28.57 -37.24
C ALA A 151 53.00 27.39 -37.15
N GLY A 152 53.58 27.15 -35.97
CA GLY A 152 54.59 26.09 -35.77
C GLY A 152 54.02 24.71 -35.41
N LEU A 153 52.81 24.64 -34.85
CA LEU A 153 52.22 23.39 -34.34
C LEU A 153 50.92 22.98 -35.05
N GLY A 154 50.38 23.78 -35.98
CA GLY A 154 49.13 23.48 -36.68
C GLY A 154 47.88 23.41 -35.77
N LEU A 155 47.95 24.03 -34.58
CA LEU A 155 46.87 24.00 -33.60
C LEU A 155 45.84 25.10 -33.87
N GLU A 156 44.90 24.83 -34.77
CA GLU A 156 43.66 25.61 -34.87
C GLU A 156 42.86 25.50 -33.55
N GLY A 157 42.56 26.62 -32.89
CA GLY A 157 41.55 26.68 -31.81
C GLY A 157 42.00 27.21 -30.44
N VAL A 158 43.28 27.48 -30.22
CA VAL A 158 43.79 27.97 -28.91
C VAL A 158 43.14 29.31 -28.50
N GLY A 159 42.89 30.20 -29.46
CA GLY A 159 42.21 31.48 -29.19
C GLY A 159 40.75 31.31 -28.71
N LYS A 160 40.03 30.29 -29.18
CA LYS A 160 38.65 30.01 -28.73
C LYS A 160 38.62 29.44 -27.31
N LEU A 161 39.60 28.61 -26.96
CA LEU A 161 39.75 28.08 -25.61
C LEU A 161 40.08 29.18 -24.60
N ALA A 162 40.95 30.12 -24.97
CA ALA A 162 41.27 31.26 -24.12
C ALA A 162 40.03 32.15 -23.86
N ALA A 163 39.21 32.41 -24.88
CA ALA A 163 37.99 33.19 -24.73
C ALA A 163 36.94 32.52 -23.83
N THR A 164 36.75 31.20 -23.99
CA THR A 164 35.79 30.44 -23.15
C THR A 164 36.21 30.40 -21.68
N LEU A 165 37.50 30.18 -21.40
CA LEU A 165 38.02 30.25 -20.03
C LEU A 165 37.85 31.64 -19.41
N GLN A 166 37.99 32.70 -20.20
CA GLN A 166 37.77 34.07 -19.72
C GLN A 166 36.29 34.34 -19.39
N ASP A 167 35.37 33.79 -20.17
CA ASP A 167 33.93 33.89 -19.91
C ASP A 167 33.51 33.10 -18.66
N ASP A 168 34.08 31.91 -18.45
CA ASP A 168 33.86 31.11 -17.25
C ASP A 168 34.32 31.86 -15.99
N VAL A 169 35.53 32.44 -16.02
CA VAL A 169 36.05 33.27 -14.92
C VAL A 169 35.15 34.48 -14.68
N ASN A 170 34.70 35.15 -15.74
CA ASN A 170 33.79 36.29 -15.61
C ASN A 170 32.41 35.90 -15.05
N SER A 171 31.92 34.68 -15.33
CA SER A 171 30.63 34.21 -14.82
C SER A 171 30.65 33.96 -13.31
N GLU A 172 31.78 33.48 -12.80
CA GLU A 172 31.93 33.10 -11.39
C GLU A 172 32.46 34.25 -10.51
N TRP A 173 33.38 35.09 -11.03
CA TRP A 173 34.19 36.01 -10.20
C TRP A 173 33.91 37.50 -10.39
N LYS A 174 33.11 37.92 -11.39
CA LYS A 174 32.91 39.36 -11.64
C LYS A 174 31.95 39.97 -10.61
N SER A 175 32.47 40.89 -9.80
CA SER A 175 31.72 41.59 -8.75
C SER A 175 30.57 42.41 -9.35
N GLY A 176 29.33 42.15 -8.90
CA GLY A 176 28.19 43.02 -9.20
C GLY A 176 26.89 42.32 -9.59
N ARG A 177 26.88 41.01 -9.84
CA ARG A 177 25.64 40.26 -10.02
C ARG A 177 25.33 39.46 -8.76
N ALA A 178 24.24 39.80 -8.08
CA ALA A 178 23.64 39.04 -6.98
C ALA A 178 23.26 37.58 -7.33
N ARG A 179 23.54 37.13 -8.56
CA ARG A 179 23.28 35.80 -9.11
C ARG A 179 24.54 34.94 -9.30
N SER A 180 25.76 35.37 -8.92
CA SER A 180 26.90 34.46 -8.98
C SER A 180 26.75 33.35 -7.93
N ALA A 181 27.10 32.12 -8.30
CA ALA A 181 26.96 30.95 -7.44
C ALA A 181 27.71 31.14 -6.11
N LEU A 182 28.88 31.79 -6.16
CA LEU A 182 29.70 32.07 -4.99
C LEU A 182 29.05 33.11 -4.04
N GLN A 183 28.38 34.12 -4.57
CA GLN A 183 27.67 35.11 -3.75
C GLN A 183 26.41 34.51 -3.11
N GLN A 184 25.69 33.63 -3.82
CA GLN A 184 24.58 32.87 -3.26
C GLN A 184 25.05 31.89 -2.17
N ALA A 185 26.15 31.19 -2.38
CA ALA A 185 26.75 30.31 -1.38
C ALA A 185 27.16 31.07 -0.11
N LYS A 186 27.72 32.27 -0.26
CA LYS A 186 28.09 33.14 0.88
C LYS A 186 26.86 33.65 1.65
N LEU A 187 25.78 34.01 0.96
CA LEU A 187 24.51 34.39 1.60
C LEU A 187 23.90 33.20 2.35
N LYS A 188 23.85 32.03 1.71
CA LYS A 188 23.35 30.79 2.32
C LYS A 188 24.17 30.37 3.54
N LEU A 189 25.50 30.52 3.50
CA LEU A 189 26.36 30.27 4.65
C LEU A 189 26.03 31.22 5.82
N LYS A 190 25.81 32.51 5.53
CA LYS A 190 25.46 33.49 6.56
C LYS A 190 24.09 33.19 7.19
N GLU A 191 23.12 32.81 6.37
CA GLU A 191 21.79 32.40 6.81
C GLU A 191 21.89 31.15 7.71
N LEU A 192 22.58 30.10 7.26
CA LEU A 192 22.80 28.88 8.04
C LEU A 192 23.54 29.14 9.36
N GLN A 193 24.53 30.05 9.37
CA GLN A 193 25.21 30.46 10.61
C GLN A 193 24.28 31.21 11.57
N GLN A 194 23.33 31.98 11.05
CA GLN A 194 22.32 32.66 11.86
C GLN A 194 21.31 31.66 12.44
N THR A 195 20.80 30.74 11.61
CA THR A 195 19.93 29.64 12.04
C THR A 195 20.60 28.78 13.10
N LEU A 196 21.86 28.38 12.89
CA LEU A 196 22.63 27.61 13.87
C LEU A 196 22.75 28.35 15.20
N ARG A 197 22.99 29.68 15.20
CA ARG A 197 23.06 30.47 16.43
C ARG A 197 21.71 30.61 17.14
N GLN A 198 20.61 30.62 16.41
CA GLN A 198 19.25 30.67 16.98
C GLN A 198 18.84 29.32 17.56
N ASP A 199 19.18 28.23 16.87
CA ASP A 199 18.80 26.86 17.25
C ASP A 199 19.75 26.25 18.30
N THR A 200 20.98 26.78 18.42
CA THR A 200 21.92 26.32 19.43
C THR A 200 21.51 26.85 20.80
N THR A 201 20.95 25.96 21.62
CA THR A 201 20.70 26.25 23.03
C THR A 201 22.05 26.33 23.76
N THR A 202 22.40 27.52 24.23
CA THR A 202 23.63 27.72 24.99
C THR A 202 23.52 27.15 26.41
N ALA A 203 24.64 26.74 27.00
CA ALA A 203 24.69 26.23 28.37
C ALA A 203 24.07 27.21 29.40
N ARG A 204 24.16 28.53 29.13
CA ARG A 204 23.53 29.58 29.94
C ARG A 204 22.00 29.56 29.83
N GLN A 205 21.44 29.43 28.62
CA GLN A 205 20.00 29.31 28.41
C GLN A 205 19.44 28.05 29.05
N LEU A 206 20.14 26.91 28.92
CA LEU A 206 19.78 25.66 29.57
C LEU A 206 19.82 25.79 31.10
N SER A 207 20.85 26.43 31.65
CA SER A 207 20.96 26.68 33.10
C SER A 207 19.82 27.57 33.61
N THR A 208 19.46 28.63 32.89
CA THR A 208 18.32 29.48 33.25
C THR A 208 16.99 28.75 33.15
N ALA A 209 16.79 27.92 32.12
CA ALA A 209 15.59 27.12 31.95
C ALA A 209 15.44 26.06 33.05
N ASN A 210 16.53 25.35 33.39
CA ASN A 210 16.55 24.38 34.48
C ASN A 210 16.29 25.03 35.85
N ARG A 211 16.80 26.26 36.07
CA ARG A 211 16.50 27.01 37.29
C ARG A 211 15.04 27.43 37.36
N ALA A 212 14.45 27.89 36.24
CA ALA A 212 13.04 28.22 36.17
C ALA A 212 12.14 26.98 36.37
N LEU A 213 12.52 25.84 35.79
CA LEU A 213 11.84 24.56 35.98
C LEU A 213 11.88 24.13 37.44
N SER A 214 13.06 24.15 38.07
CA SER A 214 13.21 23.77 39.48
C SER A 214 12.38 24.66 40.42
N VAL A 215 12.30 25.97 40.15
CA VAL A 215 11.42 26.89 40.90
C VAL A 215 9.95 26.50 40.69
N SER A 216 9.51 26.32 39.45
CA SER A 216 8.12 25.96 39.13
C SER A 216 7.71 24.60 39.71
N GLU A 217 8.61 23.62 39.71
CA GLU A 217 8.40 22.31 40.35
C GLU A 217 8.24 22.45 41.87
N SER A 218 9.05 23.30 42.51
CA SER A 218 8.95 23.56 43.94
C SER A 218 7.61 24.24 44.31
N GLU A 219 7.15 25.18 43.49
CA GLU A 219 5.85 25.85 43.66
C GLU A 219 4.70 24.86 43.44
N ARG A 220 4.78 24.02 42.40
CA ARG A 220 3.79 22.96 42.13
C ARG A 220 3.65 22.00 43.31
N LEU A 221 4.78 21.55 43.87
CA LEU A 221 4.81 20.66 45.03
C LEU A 221 4.22 21.34 46.28
N ALA A 222 4.46 22.64 46.47
CA ALA A 222 3.86 23.39 47.57
C ALA A 222 2.33 23.48 47.43
N CYS A 223 1.83 23.84 46.25
CA CYS A 223 0.40 23.88 45.96
C CYS A 223 -0.27 22.50 46.11
N GLU A 224 0.41 21.43 45.69
CA GLU A 224 -0.10 20.07 45.82
C GLU A 224 -0.26 19.65 47.29
N LYS A 225 0.74 19.96 48.14
CA LYS A 225 0.66 19.74 49.60
C LYS A 225 -0.50 20.53 50.23
N GLU A 226 -0.69 21.78 49.82
CA GLU A 226 -1.78 22.62 50.32
C GLU A 226 -3.16 22.08 49.89
N ALA A 227 -3.30 21.66 48.63
CA ALA A 227 -4.53 21.04 48.12
C ALA A 227 -4.86 19.74 48.87
N GLN A 228 -3.86 18.90 49.16
CA GLN A 228 -4.04 17.70 49.97
C GLN A 228 -4.53 18.03 51.40
N ALA A 229 -3.91 19.02 52.05
CA ALA A 229 -4.32 19.47 53.38
C ALA A 229 -5.76 20.02 53.40
N LEU A 230 -6.13 20.83 52.40
CA LEU A 230 -7.50 21.32 52.22
C LEU A 230 -8.49 20.18 51.94
N GLY A 231 -8.10 19.18 51.15
CA GLY A 231 -8.90 17.98 50.89
C GLY A 231 -9.19 17.18 52.15
N VAL A 232 -8.20 16.99 53.04
CA VAL A 232 -8.39 16.38 54.35
C VAL A 232 -9.36 17.20 55.20
N ARG A 233 -9.15 18.51 55.31
CA ARG A 233 -10.06 19.40 56.07
C ARG A 233 -11.49 19.35 55.54
N ARG A 234 -11.68 19.33 54.22
CA ARG A 234 -13.00 19.23 53.59
C ARG A 234 -13.70 17.93 53.95
N ARG A 235 -13.00 16.79 53.89
CA ARG A 235 -13.55 15.48 54.29
C ARG A 235 -13.94 15.47 55.76
N THR A 236 -13.09 15.99 56.65
CA THR A 236 -13.38 16.09 58.08
C THR A 236 -14.62 16.95 58.34
N ASN A 237 -14.70 18.13 57.72
CA ASN A 237 -15.86 19.01 57.86
C ASN A 237 -17.15 18.39 57.31
N SER A 238 -17.07 17.70 56.17
CA SER A 238 -18.22 16.98 55.61
C SER A 238 -18.71 15.89 56.57
N ARG A 239 -17.77 15.11 57.14
CA ARG A 239 -18.11 14.08 58.12
C ARG A 239 -18.77 14.69 59.36
N LEU A 240 -18.19 15.75 59.91
CA LEU A 240 -18.75 16.45 61.07
C LEU A 240 -20.17 16.98 60.81
N ARG A 241 -20.42 17.58 59.63
CA ARG A 241 -21.75 18.04 59.23
C ARG A 241 -22.76 16.89 59.06
N MET A 242 -22.32 15.77 58.48
CA MET A 242 -23.17 14.59 58.31
C MET A 242 -23.51 13.94 59.65
N THR A 243 -22.59 13.93 60.62
CA THR A 243 -22.82 13.35 61.94
C THR A 243 -23.54 14.30 62.91
N SER A 244 -23.43 15.62 62.73
CA SER A 244 -24.00 16.59 63.68
C SER A 244 -25.53 16.55 63.69
N VAL A 245 -26.17 16.44 62.53
CA VAL A 245 -27.64 16.44 62.44
C VAL A 245 -28.26 15.17 63.07
N PRO A 246 -27.78 13.94 62.75
CA PRO A 246 -28.26 12.74 63.43
C PRO A 246 -27.97 12.73 64.93
N ILE A 247 -26.81 13.23 65.38
CA ILE A 247 -26.48 13.30 66.80
C ILE A 247 -27.39 14.30 67.53
N GLN A 248 -27.67 15.46 66.93
CA GLN A 248 -28.64 16.41 67.50
C GLN A 248 -30.02 15.79 67.62
N LYS A 249 -30.49 15.10 66.57
CA LYS A 249 -31.76 14.37 66.61
C LYS A 249 -31.77 13.27 67.67
N LEU A 250 -30.68 12.52 67.81
CA LEU A 250 -30.54 11.50 68.85
C LEU A 250 -30.68 12.15 70.23
N MET A 251 -29.97 13.24 70.49
CA MET A 251 -30.04 13.97 71.77
C MET A 251 -31.45 14.52 72.04
N GLU A 252 -32.13 15.03 71.02
CA GLU A 252 -33.54 15.48 71.11
C GLU A 252 -34.47 14.30 71.42
N THR A 253 -34.35 13.19 70.71
CA THR A 253 -35.16 11.98 70.92
C THR A 253 -34.89 11.34 72.29
N GLU A 254 -33.64 11.30 72.76
CA GLU A 254 -33.29 10.82 74.10
C GLU A 254 -33.90 11.71 75.18
N ALA A 255 -33.92 13.03 74.98
CA ALA A 255 -34.58 13.97 75.88
C ALA A 255 -36.11 13.80 75.87
N GLU A 256 -36.71 13.55 74.70
CA GLU A 256 -38.14 13.23 74.57
C GLU A 256 -38.48 11.92 75.29
N ILE A 257 -37.73 10.84 75.05
CA ILE A 257 -37.91 9.53 75.70
C ILE A 257 -37.80 9.68 77.23
N ALA A 258 -36.82 10.44 77.71
CA ALA A 258 -36.65 10.70 79.14
C ALA A 258 -37.84 11.49 79.75
N ALA A 259 -38.56 12.26 78.95
CA ALA A 259 -39.75 13.01 79.39
C ALA A 259 -41.03 12.16 79.43
N PHE A 260 -41.07 11.00 78.77
CA PHE A 260 -42.21 10.08 78.84
C PHE A 260 -42.22 9.33 80.18
N PRO A 261 -43.39 9.18 80.83
CA PRO A 261 -43.52 8.34 82.01
C PRO A 261 -43.17 6.89 81.65
N HIS A 262 -42.26 6.27 82.41
CA HIS A 262 -41.92 4.86 82.22
C HIS A 262 -43.17 3.99 82.44
N TRP A 263 -43.64 3.35 81.37
CA TRP A 263 -44.59 2.25 81.47
C TRP A 263 -43.80 0.95 81.48
N ASP A 264 -43.98 0.13 82.52
CA ASP A 264 -43.39 -1.21 82.65
C ASP A 264 -44.06 -2.18 81.66
N LEU A 265 -43.83 -1.96 80.36
CA LEU A 265 -44.28 -2.83 79.29
C LEU A 265 -43.16 -3.83 78.97
N THR A 266 -43.49 -5.12 78.98
CA THR A 266 -42.55 -6.16 78.54
C THR A 266 -42.51 -6.23 77.00
N VAL A 267 -41.43 -6.80 76.45
CA VAL A 267 -41.33 -7.05 74.99
C VAL A 267 -42.51 -7.87 74.46
N GLN A 268 -43.07 -8.77 75.29
CA GLN A 268 -44.26 -9.54 74.96
C GLN A 268 -45.53 -8.67 74.91
N ASP A 269 -45.61 -7.64 75.76
CA ASP A 269 -46.72 -6.68 75.72
C ASP A 269 -46.68 -5.85 74.45
N CYS A 270 -45.50 -5.36 74.05
CA CYS A 270 -45.33 -4.62 72.80
C CYS A 270 -45.70 -5.46 71.57
N ALA A 271 -45.19 -6.70 71.48
CA ALA A 271 -45.51 -7.60 70.36
C ALA A 271 -47.00 -7.95 70.29
N ARG A 272 -47.67 -8.05 71.45
CA ARG A 272 -49.10 -8.29 71.53
C ARG A 272 -49.89 -7.05 71.08
N ILE A 273 -49.47 -5.85 71.46
CA ILE A 273 -50.09 -4.59 71.03
C ILE A 273 -49.93 -4.41 69.51
N GLU A 274 -48.74 -4.62 68.96
CA GLU A 274 -48.50 -4.55 67.51
C GLU A 274 -49.41 -5.51 66.74
N LYS A 275 -49.53 -6.76 67.19
CA LYS A 275 -50.41 -7.75 66.56
C LYS A 275 -51.89 -7.36 66.65
N ILE A 276 -52.31 -6.74 67.75
CA ILE A 276 -53.67 -6.22 67.90
C ILE A 276 -53.91 -5.06 66.92
N LEU A 277 -52.95 -4.13 66.78
CA LEU A 277 -53.04 -3.00 65.86
C LEU A 277 -53.06 -3.46 64.39
N GLU A 278 -52.21 -4.41 64.01
CA GLU A 278 -52.21 -4.99 62.66
C GLU A 278 -53.52 -5.69 62.33
N ASN A 279 -54.09 -6.42 63.30
CA ASN A 279 -55.39 -7.07 63.12
C ASN A 279 -56.50 -6.02 63.02
N LEU A 280 -56.50 -4.99 63.88
CA LEU A 280 -57.49 -3.91 63.84
C LEU A 280 -57.45 -3.20 62.47
N HIS A 281 -56.26 -2.90 61.96
CA HIS A 281 -56.10 -2.26 60.67
C HIS A 281 -56.62 -3.13 59.51
N ARG A 282 -56.29 -4.44 59.52
CA ARG A 282 -56.81 -5.39 58.53
C ARG A 282 -58.33 -5.49 58.55
N GLU A 283 -58.93 -5.52 59.75
CA GLU A 283 -60.38 -5.57 59.90
C GLU A 283 -61.05 -4.26 59.45
N GLU A 284 -60.42 -3.10 59.69
CA GLU A 284 -60.90 -1.80 59.19
C GLU A 284 -60.87 -1.72 57.66
N GLU A 285 -59.79 -2.20 57.03
CA GLU A 285 -59.68 -2.28 55.56
C GLU A 285 -60.72 -3.24 54.97
N ALA A 286 -60.88 -4.42 55.57
CA ALA A 286 -61.87 -5.42 55.15
C ALA A 286 -63.30 -4.87 55.27
N LEU A 287 -63.61 -4.17 56.37
CA LEU A 287 -64.90 -3.52 56.58
C LEU A 287 -65.16 -2.42 55.55
N SER A 288 -64.15 -1.60 55.25
CA SER A 288 -64.22 -0.55 54.23
C SER A 288 -64.52 -1.13 52.84
N ALA A 289 -63.76 -2.16 52.44
CA ALA A 289 -63.95 -2.83 51.15
C ALA A 289 -65.31 -3.52 51.04
N ALA A 290 -65.78 -4.16 52.12
CA ALA A 290 -67.10 -4.78 52.18
C ALA A 290 -68.23 -3.74 52.05
N ARG A 291 -68.10 -2.59 52.71
CA ARG A 291 -69.07 -1.48 52.58
C ARG A 291 -69.12 -0.92 51.17
N GLN A 292 -67.97 -0.71 50.52
CA GLN A 292 -67.93 -0.23 49.14
C GLN A 292 -68.58 -1.22 48.17
N LYS A 293 -68.33 -2.53 48.34
CA LYS A 293 -68.99 -3.57 47.53
C LYS A 293 -70.49 -3.60 47.75
N LEU A 294 -70.94 -3.49 49.00
CA LEU A 294 -72.37 -3.46 49.32
C LEU A 294 -73.05 -2.25 48.66
N GLU A 295 -72.43 -1.08 48.71
CA GLU A 295 -72.97 0.14 48.09
C GLU A 295 -73.02 0.04 46.56
N ALA A 296 -71.98 -0.54 45.95
CA ALA A 296 -71.95 -0.76 44.51
C ALA A 296 -73.05 -1.74 44.05
N VAL A 297 -73.22 -2.86 44.75
CA VAL A 297 -74.24 -3.87 44.41
C VAL A 297 -75.64 -3.34 44.70
N SER A 298 -75.86 -2.62 45.80
CA SER A 298 -77.16 -2.03 46.11
C SER A 298 -77.55 -0.95 45.10
N GLY A 299 -76.59 -0.16 44.63
CA GLY A 299 -76.75 0.77 43.50
C GLY A 299 -77.17 0.05 42.22
N GLN A 300 -76.44 -0.99 41.83
CA GLN A 300 -76.77 -1.78 40.63
C GLN A 300 -78.17 -2.40 40.69
N VAL A 301 -78.59 -2.93 41.84
CA VAL A 301 -79.93 -3.49 42.04
C VAL A 301 -81.01 -2.41 41.94
N ARG A 302 -80.74 -1.20 42.48
CA ARG A 302 -81.69 -0.08 42.40
C ARG A 302 -81.82 0.46 40.97
N ASP A 303 -80.73 0.48 40.20
CA ASP A 303 -80.69 0.92 38.80
C ASP A 303 -81.36 -0.07 37.85
N CYS A 304 -81.42 -1.36 38.21
CA CYS A 304 -82.00 -2.40 37.36
C CYS A 304 -83.54 -2.39 37.27
N GLY A 305 -84.24 -1.56 38.06
CA GLY A 305 -85.70 -1.38 37.97
C GLY A 305 -86.53 -2.66 38.19
N GLU A 306 -87.82 -2.63 37.81
CA GLU A 306 -88.67 -3.84 37.87
C GLU A 306 -88.28 -4.85 36.77
N PRO A 307 -88.23 -6.17 37.06
CA PRO A 307 -87.77 -7.17 36.10
C PRO A 307 -88.65 -7.20 34.84
N HIS A 308 -88.03 -6.96 33.69
CA HIS A 308 -88.71 -6.91 32.39
C HIS A 308 -89.31 -8.29 32.02
N PRO A 309 -90.54 -8.37 31.48
CA PRO A 309 -91.25 -9.63 31.23
C PRO A 309 -90.52 -10.61 30.29
N VAL A 310 -89.55 -10.13 29.51
CA VAL A 310 -88.65 -10.96 28.67
C VAL A 310 -87.79 -11.94 29.48
N LEU A 311 -87.51 -11.65 30.76
CA LEU A 311 -86.76 -12.58 31.61
C LEU A 311 -87.53 -13.88 31.93
N ALA A 312 -88.85 -13.91 31.73
CA ALA A 312 -89.64 -15.14 31.86
C ALA A 312 -89.37 -16.15 30.73
N GLU A 313 -88.93 -15.68 29.56
CA GLU A 313 -88.61 -16.50 28.37
C GLU A 313 -87.08 -16.73 28.22
N GLN A 314 -86.30 -16.45 29.27
CA GLN A 314 -84.83 -16.43 29.24
C GLN A 314 -84.22 -17.75 28.73
N ASP A 315 -84.77 -18.88 29.15
CA ASP A 315 -84.24 -20.20 28.77
C ASP A 315 -84.52 -20.51 27.29
N ALA A 316 -85.66 -20.08 26.74
CA ALA A 316 -85.98 -20.23 25.32
C ALA A 316 -85.06 -19.37 24.44
N ILE A 317 -84.74 -18.14 24.88
CA ILE A 317 -83.83 -17.23 24.17
C ILE A 317 -82.40 -17.78 24.17
N ARG A 318 -81.92 -18.31 25.31
CA ARG A 318 -80.59 -18.96 25.37
C ARG A 318 -80.51 -20.21 24.49
N ALA A 319 -81.58 -21.01 24.41
CA ALA A 319 -81.63 -22.17 23.54
C ALA A 319 -81.56 -21.79 22.04
N LEU A 320 -82.19 -20.68 21.63
CA LEU A 320 -82.12 -20.14 20.27
C LEU A 320 -80.73 -19.58 19.94
N LEU A 321 -80.10 -18.86 20.88
CA LEU A 321 -78.71 -18.38 20.72
C LEU A 321 -77.71 -19.54 20.59
N GLY A 322 -77.91 -20.63 21.33
CA GLY A 322 -77.12 -21.86 21.17
C GLY A 322 -77.24 -22.51 19.79
N ARG A 323 -78.38 -22.32 19.09
CA ARG A 323 -78.56 -22.76 17.69
C ARG A 323 -77.95 -21.77 16.67
N GLY A 324 -77.75 -20.50 17.03
CA GLY A 324 -77.10 -19.50 16.19
C GLY A 324 -75.66 -19.85 15.81
N VAL A 325 -74.91 -20.46 16.74
CA VAL A 325 -73.54 -20.95 16.47
C VAL A 325 -73.52 -22.08 15.42
N LEU A 326 -74.59 -22.88 15.34
CA LEU A 326 -74.73 -23.91 14.30
C LEU A 326 -75.04 -23.27 12.93
N VAL A 327 -75.83 -22.19 12.92
CA VAL A 327 -76.19 -21.45 11.70
C VAL A 327 -74.96 -20.75 11.12
N GLU A 328 -74.18 -20.01 11.93
CA GLU A 328 -72.92 -19.39 11.48
C GLU A 328 -71.94 -20.42 10.88
N ARG A 329 -71.85 -21.60 11.49
CA ARG A 329 -70.96 -22.67 11.00
C ARG A 329 -71.45 -23.28 9.68
N LEU A 330 -72.76 -23.36 9.48
CA LEU A 330 -73.37 -23.81 8.22
C LEU A 330 -73.27 -22.75 7.12
N GLU A 331 -73.40 -21.46 7.46
CA GLU A 331 -73.21 -20.33 6.53
C GLU A 331 -71.76 -20.24 6.05
N ALA A 332 -70.79 -20.41 6.96
CA ALA A 332 -69.37 -20.47 6.59
C ALA A 332 -69.07 -21.66 5.66
N ALA A 333 -69.63 -22.83 5.94
CA ALA A 333 -69.48 -24.01 5.08
C ALA A 333 -70.16 -23.85 3.71
N ALA A 334 -71.30 -23.15 3.65
CA ALA A 334 -71.98 -22.80 2.41
C ALA A 334 -71.17 -21.80 1.57
N GLY A 335 -70.57 -20.78 2.21
CA GLY A 335 -69.69 -19.82 1.55
C GLY A 335 -68.47 -20.47 0.92
N ASP A 336 -67.79 -21.36 1.65
CA ASP A 336 -66.66 -22.14 1.14
C ASP A 336 -67.06 -23.03 -0.05
N ARG A 337 -68.25 -23.63 0.00
CA ARG A 337 -68.73 -24.48 -1.09
C ARG A 337 -69.13 -23.67 -2.32
N GLN A 338 -69.71 -22.50 -2.13
CA GLN A 338 -70.04 -21.58 -3.22
C GLN A 338 -68.77 -21.08 -3.92
N ALA A 339 -67.73 -20.71 -3.17
CA ALA A 339 -66.45 -20.29 -3.72
C ALA A 339 -65.78 -21.40 -4.55
N ARG A 340 -65.89 -22.66 -4.13
CA ARG A 340 -65.42 -23.81 -4.92
C ARG A 340 -66.22 -23.97 -6.21
N LEU A 341 -67.56 -23.93 -6.15
CA LEU A 341 -68.40 -24.02 -7.35
C LEU A 341 -68.13 -22.90 -8.35
N THR A 342 -67.89 -21.67 -7.89
CA THR A 342 -67.51 -20.56 -8.79
C THR A 342 -66.17 -20.81 -9.46
N ARG A 343 -65.18 -21.31 -8.71
CA ARG A 343 -63.86 -21.64 -9.24
C ARG A 343 -63.91 -22.80 -10.24
N ASP A 344 -64.68 -23.83 -9.95
CA ASP A 344 -64.88 -24.98 -10.84
C ASP A 344 -65.68 -24.58 -12.09
N GLY A 345 -66.64 -23.67 -11.97
CA GLY A 345 -67.38 -23.08 -13.10
C GLY A 345 -66.48 -22.27 -14.03
N ILE A 346 -65.61 -21.41 -13.48
CA ILE A 346 -64.61 -20.67 -14.27
C ILE A 346 -63.66 -21.64 -14.99
N TRP A 347 -63.25 -22.71 -14.32
CA TRP A 347 -62.40 -23.74 -14.93
C TRP A 347 -63.11 -24.46 -16.08
N LEU A 348 -64.40 -24.79 -15.94
CA LEU A 348 -65.21 -25.41 -16.99
C LEU A 348 -65.43 -24.47 -18.18
N GLU A 349 -65.71 -23.19 -17.95
CA GLU A 349 -65.82 -22.19 -19.04
C GLU A 349 -64.50 -22.07 -19.83
N GLN A 350 -63.37 -22.03 -19.13
CA GLN A 350 -62.06 -22.02 -19.77
C GLN A 350 -61.78 -23.31 -20.56
N PHE A 351 -62.19 -24.45 -20.03
CA PHE A 351 -62.07 -25.74 -20.71
C PHE A 351 -62.86 -25.75 -22.02
N TRP A 352 -64.15 -25.37 -21.99
CA TRP A 352 -64.99 -25.34 -23.19
C TRP A 352 -64.48 -24.34 -24.24
N ALA A 353 -64.06 -23.14 -23.82
CA ALA A 353 -63.51 -22.13 -24.73
C ALA A 353 -62.21 -22.60 -25.42
N ARG A 354 -61.36 -23.36 -24.70
CA ARG A 354 -60.09 -23.86 -25.22
C ARG A 354 -60.27 -25.02 -26.20
N HIS A 355 -61.33 -25.81 -26.02
CA HIS A 355 -61.60 -27.00 -26.83
C HIS A 355 -62.71 -26.78 -27.88
N GLY A 356 -63.33 -25.61 -27.91
CA GLY A 356 -64.34 -25.23 -28.92
C GLY A 356 -65.67 -25.98 -28.78
N CYS A 357 -65.97 -26.53 -27.60
CA CYS A 357 -67.20 -27.27 -27.31
C CYS A 357 -68.29 -26.32 -26.80
N GLU A 358 -69.57 -26.64 -27.06
CA GLU A 358 -70.67 -25.91 -26.42
C GLU A 358 -70.77 -26.24 -24.92
N PRO A 359 -71.17 -25.28 -24.07
CA PRO A 359 -71.35 -25.51 -22.63
C PRO A 359 -72.31 -26.66 -22.34
N ASP A 360 -72.01 -27.45 -21.30
CA ASP A 360 -72.78 -28.61 -20.83
C ASP A 360 -72.85 -29.87 -21.74
N VAL A 361 -72.12 -29.89 -22.85
CA VAL A 361 -71.94 -31.10 -23.67
C VAL A 361 -70.54 -31.66 -23.43
N LEU A 362 -70.44 -32.78 -22.72
CA LEU A 362 -69.18 -33.53 -22.60
C LEU A 362 -68.85 -34.17 -23.96
N PRO A 363 -67.61 -34.09 -24.46
CA PRO A 363 -67.24 -34.72 -25.73
C PRO A 363 -67.48 -36.24 -25.67
N ASP A 364 -67.95 -36.84 -26.77
CA ASP A 364 -68.11 -38.28 -26.87
C ASP A 364 -66.74 -38.96 -26.64
N LEU A 365 -66.66 -39.82 -25.63
CA LEU A 365 -65.42 -40.50 -25.23
C LEU A 365 -64.83 -41.32 -26.39
N SER A 366 -65.65 -41.76 -27.34
CA SER A 366 -65.19 -42.47 -28.54
C SER A 366 -64.44 -41.58 -29.55
N GLU A 367 -64.71 -40.27 -29.58
CA GLU A 367 -63.97 -39.30 -30.40
C GLU A 367 -62.65 -38.88 -29.75
N LEU A 368 -62.59 -38.87 -28.41
CA LEU A 368 -61.36 -38.63 -27.64
C LEU A 368 -60.37 -39.81 -27.77
N ASP A 369 -60.86 -41.05 -27.76
CA ASP A 369 -60.03 -42.24 -28.02
C ASP A 369 -59.50 -42.27 -29.48
N ASP A 370 -60.29 -41.81 -30.47
CA ASP A 370 -59.81 -41.68 -31.87
C ASP A 370 -58.77 -40.55 -32.01
N LEU A 371 -58.91 -39.46 -31.26
CA LEU A 371 -57.94 -38.37 -31.22
C LEU A 371 -56.63 -38.81 -30.56
N ASP A 372 -56.68 -39.55 -29.45
CA ASP A 372 -55.49 -40.08 -28.79
C ASP A 372 -54.77 -41.10 -29.69
N ARG A 373 -55.51 -41.94 -30.41
CA ARG A 373 -54.94 -42.84 -31.43
C ARG A 373 -54.25 -42.05 -32.55
N ARG A 374 -54.86 -40.98 -33.06
CA ARG A 374 -54.26 -40.11 -34.10
C ARG A 374 -53.07 -39.30 -33.58
N LEU A 375 -53.06 -38.89 -32.31
CA LEU A 375 -51.92 -38.23 -31.68
C LEU A 375 -50.74 -39.20 -31.49
N GLN A 376 -51.01 -40.46 -31.13
CA GLN A 376 -50.00 -41.52 -31.10
C GLN A 376 -49.46 -41.84 -32.50
N GLU A 377 -50.31 -41.92 -33.53
CA GLU A 377 -49.88 -42.09 -34.93
C GLU A 377 -49.03 -40.90 -35.42
N ARG A 378 -49.40 -39.66 -35.05
CA ARG A 378 -48.62 -38.46 -35.37
C ARG A 378 -47.28 -38.42 -34.62
N ALA A 379 -47.24 -38.86 -33.36
CA ALA A 379 -45.98 -38.98 -32.62
C ALA A 379 -45.06 -40.01 -33.27
N LEU A 380 -45.61 -41.14 -33.74
CA LEU A 380 -44.86 -42.14 -34.50
C LEU A 380 -44.32 -41.58 -35.82
N LEU A 381 -45.13 -40.84 -36.58
CA LEU A 381 -44.72 -40.18 -37.83
C LEU A 381 -43.65 -39.11 -37.59
N HIS A 382 -43.73 -38.34 -36.50
CA HIS A 382 -42.73 -37.36 -36.14
C HIS A 382 -41.40 -38.02 -35.75
N THR A 383 -41.46 -39.19 -35.12
CA THR A 383 -40.27 -40.00 -34.81
C THR A 383 -39.64 -40.56 -36.08
N GLN A 384 -40.46 -41.00 -37.05
CA GLN A 384 -40.00 -41.44 -38.37
C GLN A 384 -39.41 -40.29 -39.22
N GLU A 385 -39.98 -39.08 -39.13
CA GLU A 385 -39.43 -37.88 -39.76
C GLU A 385 -38.05 -37.53 -39.20
N GLN A 386 -37.86 -37.67 -37.88
CA GLN A 386 -36.57 -37.47 -37.23
C GLN A 386 -35.55 -38.53 -37.68
N ASP A 387 -35.92 -39.82 -37.71
CA ASP A 387 -35.04 -40.89 -38.20
C ASP A 387 -34.66 -40.69 -39.68
N LEU A 388 -35.59 -40.22 -40.53
CA LEU A 388 -35.30 -39.89 -41.93
C LEU A 388 -34.40 -38.67 -42.08
N ARG A 389 -34.53 -37.65 -41.23
CA ARG A 389 -33.63 -36.49 -41.21
C ARG A 389 -32.22 -36.86 -40.76
N ASP A 390 -32.10 -37.75 -39.78
CA ASP A 390 -30.81 -38.23 -39.32
C ASP A 390 -30.12 -39.10 -40.38
N ARG A 391 -30.88 -39.95 -41.09
CA ARG A 391 -30.38 -40.66 -42.28
C ARG A 391 -29.99 -39.72 -43.42
N LEU A 392 -30.75 -38.65 -43.65
CA LEU A 392 -30.41 -37.64 -44.66
C LEU A 392 -29.07 -36.97 -44.32
N ARG A 393 -28.84 -36.62 -43.05
CA ARG A 393 -27.56 -36.08 -42.57
C ARG A 393 -26.41 -37.08 -42.70
N GLU A 394 -26.63 -38.37 -42.42
CA GLU A 394 -25.62 -39.41 -42.68
C GLU A 394 -25.30 -39.52 -44.18
N THR A 395 -26.31 -39.44 -45.06
CA THR A 395 -26.08 -39.45 -46.51
C THR A 395 -25.42 -38.18 -47.03
N GLU A 396 -25.69 -37.00 -46.46
CA GLU A 396 -25.01 -35.74 -46.78
C GLU A 396 -23.55 -35.75 -46.31
N GLN A 397 -23.27 -36.35 -45.15
CA GLN A 397 -21.91 -36.56 -44.67
C GLN A 397 -21.16 -37.58 -45.55
N ALA A 398 -21.82 -38.61 -46.05
CA ALA A 398 -21.27 -39.54 -47.04
C ALA A 398 -21.04 -38.87 -48.42
N LEU A 399 -21.89 -37.91 -48.82
CA LEU A 399 -21.74 -37.13 -50.06
C LEU A 399 -20.59 -36.12 -49.98
N ASN A 400 -20.40 -35.50 -48.82
CA ASN A 400 -19.27 -34.59 -48.56
C ASN A 400 -17.93 -35.33 -48.45
N ALA A 401 -17.93 -36.62 -48.11
CA ALA A 401 -16.74 -37.48 -48.19
C ALA A 401 -16.36 -37.90 -49.62
N LEU A 402 -17.24 -37.69 -50.61
CA LEU A 402 -17.09 -38.10 -52.01
C LEU A 402 -16.76 -36.93 -52.98
N HIS A 403 -16.44 -35.73 -52.50
CA HIS A 403 -16.02 -34.59 -53.35
C HIS A 403 -14.67 -33.98 -52.92
N PRO A 404 -13.55 -34.40 -53.55
CA PRO A 404 -12.30 -33.65 -53.54
C PRO A 404 -12.13 -32.79 -54.81
N GLN A 405 -11.93 -31.48 -54.57
CA GLN A 405 -11.11 -30.50 -55.31
C GLN A 405 -11.43 -30.07 -56.76
N SER A 406 -11.04 -28.79 -57.01
CA SER A 406 -10.72 -28.09 -58.28
C SER A 406 -11.87 -27.28 -58.89
N VAL A 407 -11.91 -25.94 -58.84
CA VAL A 407 -11.08 -24.89 -59.51
C VAL A 407 -11.28 -24.84 -61.04
N SER A 408 -11.77 -23.68 -61.54
CA SER A 408 -11.26 -22.83 -62.64
C SER A 408 -12.41 -21.96 -63.19
N GLU A 409 -12.32 -20.63 -63.10
CA GLU A 409 -11.79 -19.71 -64.13
C GLU A 409 -12.72 -19.47 -65.34
N ALA A 410 -13.27 -18.26 -65.39
CA ALA A 410 -13.80 -17.54 -66.56
C ALA A 410 -13.92 -16.06 -66.12
N ASP A 411 -13.48 -15.00 -66.80
CA ASP A 411 -13.09 -14.80 -68.19
C ASP A 411 -12.13 -13.59 -68.28
N GLU A 412 -11.04 -13.74 -69.03
CA GLU A 412 -10.31 -12.64 -69.65
C GLU A 412 -11.01 -12.25 -70.97
N ASN A 413 -11.69 -11.11 -71.00
CA ASN A 413 -11.69 -10.16 -72.12
C ASN A 413 -12.67 -9.01 -71.85
N GLY A 414 -12.13 -7.84 -71.50
CA GLY A 414 -12.91 -6.65 -71.13
C GLY A 414 -12.07 -5.37 -71.20
N ASN A 415 -11.64 -5.08 -72.43
CA ASN A 415 -10.92 -3.91 -72.94
C ASN A 415 -11.22 -2.56 -72.27
N GLY A 416 -10.16 -1.81 -71.93
CA GLY A 416 -10.07 -0.34 -71.97
C GLY A 416 -10.88 0.49 -70.96
N GLU A 417 -12.18 0.21 -70.80
CA GLU A 417 -13.07 0.94 -69.91
C GLU A 417 -12.83 0.60 -68.43
N ARG A 418 -12.47 -0.65 -68.11
CA ARG A 418 -12.09 -1.04 -66.75
C ARG A 418 -10.88 -0.27 -66.23
N LEU A 419 -9.87 -0.01 -67.06
CA LEU A 419 -8.69 0.80 -66.67
C LEU A 419 -9.03 2.28 -66.48
N ARG A 420 -10.07 2.79 -67.16
CA ARG A 420 -10.53 4.17 -67.05
C ARG A 420 -11.42 4.36 -65.82
N LEU A 421 -12.31 3.41 -65.55
CA LEU A 421 -13.09 3.32 -64.31
C LEU A 421 -12.17 3.11 -63.11
N PHE A 422 -11.17 2.23 -63.19
CA PHE A 422 -10.16 2.06 -62.13
C PHE A 422 -9.39 3.36 -61.85
N ARG A 423 -9.04 4.16 -62.87
CA ARG A 423 -8.38 5.46 -62.65
C ARG A 423 -9.31 6.49 -62.02
N LEU A 424 -10.58 6.51 -62.41
CA LEU A 424 -11.59 7.40 -61.82
C LEU A 424 -11.85 7.02 -60.35
N GLU A 425 -12.01 5.73 -60.07
CA GLU A 425 -12.16 5.17 -58.72
C GLU A 425 -10.88 5.36 -57.88
N LEU A 426 -9.69 5.30 -58.48
CA LEU A 426 -8.42 5.58 -57.79
C LEU A 426 -8.24 7.07 -57.48
N ASP A 427 -8.67 7.97 -58.37
CA ASP A 427 -8.67 9.41 -58.12
C ASP A 427 -9.76 9.81 -57.11
N GLU A 428 -10.90 9.12 -57.10
CA GLU A 428 -11.96 9.26 -56.09
C GLU A 428 -11.49 8.74 -54.72
N ALA A 429 -10.79 7.59 -54.67
CA ALA A 429 -10.14 7.08 -53.47
C ALA A 429 -9.04 8.01 -52.94
N ARG A 430 -8.28 8.68 -53.82
CA ARG A 430 -7.29 9.71 -53.44
C ARG A 430 -7.92 11.02 -52.96
N SER A 431 -9.14 11.32 -53.40
CA SER A 431 -9.90 12.51 -52.98
C SER A 431 -10.47 12.40 -51.55
N LEU A 432 -10.56 11.18 -51.00
CA LEU A 432 -11.02 10.90 -49.63
C LEU A 432 -9.95 11.19 -48.55
N GLY A 433 -8.76 11.66 -48.94
CA GLY A 433 -7.65 11.97 -48.04
C GLY A 433 -6.86 10.72 -47.62
N PRO A 434 -5.86 10.86 -46.71
CA PRO A 434 -5.05 9.73 -46.26
C PRO A 434 -5.85 8.89 -45.25
N LEU A 435 -6.78 8.09 -45.76
CA LEU A 435 -7.56 7.15 -44.97
C LEU A 435 -6.65 6.12 -44.28
N ASP A 436 -5.59 5.66 -44.95
CA ASP A 436 -4.62 4.73 -44.37
C ASP A 436 -3.88 5.35 -43.18
N GLU A 437 -3.36 6.58 -43.30
CA GLU A 437 -2.71 7.28 -42.16
C GLU A 437 -3.70 7.52 -41.00
N ARG A 438 -4.99 7.70 -41.33
CA ARG A 438 -6.05 7.88 -40.32
C ARG A 438 -6.45 6.56 -39.68
N ILE A 439 -6.44 5.45 -40.41
CA ILE A 439 -6.63 4.09 -39.88
C ILE A 439 -5.44 3.71 -39.00
N ASP A 440 -4.21 3.96 -39.45
CA ASP A 440 -3.00 3.72 -38.67
C ASP A 440 -2.96 4.58 -37.40
N GLY A 441 -3.29 5.88 -37.52
CA GLY A 441 -3.40 6.78 -36.37
C GLY A 441 -4.49 6.39 -35.38
N LEU A 442 -5.65 5.93 -35.86
CA LEU A 442 -6.72 5.40 -35.00
C LEU A 442 -6.32 4.06 -34.37
N SER A 443 -5.60 3.19 -35.10
CA SER A 443 -5.14 1.90 -34.60
C SER A 443 -4.07 2.07 -33.51
N GLU A 444 -3.11 2.99 -33.69
CA GLU A 444 -2.18 3.38 -32.64
C GLU A 444 -2.88 4.01 -31.43
N ALA A 445 -3.89 4.85 -31.66
CA ALA A 445 -4.67 5.45 -30.58
C ALA A 445 -5.45 4.39 -29.78
N ILE A 446 -6.04 3.40 -30.46
CA ILE A 446 -6.70 2.25 -29.83
C ILE A 446 -5.69 1.43 -29.02
N ALA A 447 -4.54 1.06 -29.61
CA ALA A 447 -3.52 0.28 -28.91
C ALA A 447 -2.97 1.01 -27.66
N ARG A 448 -2.72 2.32 -27.75
CA ARG A 448 -2.32 3.13 -26.58
C ARG A 448 -3.42 3.16 -25.52
N GLN A 449 -4.69 3.26 -25.92
CA GLN A 449 -5.80 3.26 -24.98
C GLN A 449 -5.99 1.89 -24.31
N GLU A 450 -5.79 0.79 -25.05
CA GLU A 450 -5.79 -0.58 -24.53
C GLU A 450 -4.67 -0.81 -23.51
N ASP A 451 -3.45 -0.29 -23.76
CA ASP A 451 -2.34 -0.35 -22.80
C ASP A 451 -2.63 0.45 -21.53
N VAL A 452 -3.21 1.64 -21.66
CA VAL A 452 -3.59 2.50 -20.53
C VAL A 452 -4.68 1.83 -19.68
N THR A 453 -5.71 1.26 -20.30
CA THR A 453 -6.75 0.51 -19.59
C THR A 453 -6.19 -0.75 -18.94
N ALA A 454 -5.36 -1.54 -19.62
CA ALA A 454 -4.72 -2.72 -19.07
C ALA A 454 -3.86 -2.38 -17.83
N SER A 455 -3.07 -1.31 -17.91
CA SER A 455 -2.27 -0.82 -16.78
C SER A 455 -3.14 -0.33 -15.61
N ALA A 456 -4.23 0.39 -15.89
CA ALA A 456 -5.13 0.90 -14.85
C ALA A 456 -5.84 -0.24 -14.11
N TYR A 457 -6.32 -1.26 -14.83
CA TYR A 457 -6.90 -2.47 -14.25
C TYR A 457 -5.86 -3.32 -13.51
N GLY A 458 -4.61 -3.40 -14.01
CA GLY A 458 -3.51 -4.08 -13.32
C GLY A 458 -3.18 -3.47 -11.95
N ALA A 459 -3.38 -2.16 -11.77
CA ALA A 459 -3.15 -1.46 -10.51
C ALA A 459 -4.20 -1.73 -9.42
N LEU A 460 -5.29 -2.45 -9.75
CA LEU A 460 -6.39 -2.79 -8.83
C LEU A 460 -6.20 -4.11 -8.06
N LEU A 461 -5.06 -4.78 -8.22
CA LEU A 461 -4.74 -5.94 -7.39
C LEU A 461 -4.88 -5.59 -5.89
N PRO A 462 -5.50 -6.45 -5.07
CA PRO A 462 -5.80 -7.87 -5.34
C PRO A 462 -7.11 -8.15 -6.08
N TRP A 463 -7.93 -7.14 -6.41
CA TRP A 463 -9.16 -7.34 -7.16
C TRP A 463 -8.87 -7.78 -8.61
N ARG A 464 -9.65 -8.73 -9.12
CA ARG A 464 -9.60 -9.23 -10.50
C ARG A 464 -11.02 -9.43 -11.01
N ALA A 465 -11.26 -9.07 -12.26
CA ALA A 465 -12.51 -9.38 -12.92
C ALA A 465 -12.64 -10.90 -13.14
N THR A 466 -13.85 -11.40 -12.96
CA THR A 466 -14.19 -12.82 -13.06
C THR A 466 -14.92 -13.15 -14.37
N GLY A 467 -15.61 -12.17 -14.95
CA GLY A 467 -16.35 -12.28 -16.20
C GLY A 467 -15.79 -11.42 -17.33
N ALA A 468 -16.57 -11.36 -18.43
CA ALA A 468 -16.20 -10.67 -19.66
C ALA A 468 -16.34 -9.14 -19.56
N ASP A 469 -17.28 -8.64 -18.76
CA ASP A 469 -17.56 -7.21 -18.58
C ASP A 469 -16.96 -6.69 -17.27
N ARG A 470 -15.69 -6.30 -17.34
CA ARG A 470 -14.89 -5.84 -16.20
C ARG A 470 -15.45 -4.53 -15.61
N LYS A 471 -16.00 -3.67 -16.47
CA LYS A 471 -16.58 -2.37 -16.09
C LYS A 471 -17.82 -2.55 -15.26
N ALA A 472 -18.74 -3.42 -15.70
CA ALA A 472 -19.97 -3.70 -14.98
C ALA A 472 -19.68 -4.31 -13.60
N GLU A 473 -18.76 -5.28 -13.51
CA GLU A 473 -18.32 -5.86 -12.24
C GLU A 473 -17.71 -4.82 -11.29
N LEU A 474 -16.80 -3.98 -11.80
CA LEU A 474 -16.15 -2.94 -11.01
C LEU A 474 -17.15 -1.87 -10.54
N THR A 475 -18.17 -1.57 -11.35
CA THR A 475 -19.22 -0.58 -11.04
C THR A 475 -20.24 -1.12 -10.02
N ALA A 476 -20.56 -2.41 -10.10
CA ALA A 476 -21.51 -3.08 -9.22
C ALA A 476 -20.99 -3.32 -7.78
N LEU A 477 -19.68 -3.19 -7.55
CA LEU A 477 -19.10 -3.26 -6.21
C LEU A 477 -19.65 -2.16 -5.31
N ALA A 478 -20.32 -2.59 -4.24
CA ALA A 478 -20.67 -1.72 -3.15
C ALA A 478 -19.40 -1.38 -2.35
N LEU A 479 -19.22 -0.12 -1.97
CA LEU A 479 -18.08 0.32 -1.17
C LEU A 479 -18.57 0.95 0.13
N PRO A 480 -17.81 0.82 1.23
CA PRO A 480 -18.07 1.58 2.43
C PRO A 480 -18.05 3.09 2.11
N ASP A 481 -18.88 3.87 2.80
CA ASP A 481 -18.82 5.32 2.71
C ASP A 481 -17.43 5.82 3.12
N MET A 482 -16.95 6.87 2.45
CA MET A 482 -15.64 7.46 2.72
C MET A 482 -15.53 7.95 4.16
N ALA A 483 -16.63 8.49 4.72
CA ALA A 483 -16.67 8.90 6.12
C ALA A 483 -16.49 7.71 7.08
N ALA A 484 -17.16 6.58 6.80
CA ALA A 484 -17.03 5.36 7.60
C ALA A 484 -15.61 4.76 7.51
N LEU A 485 -14.97 4.86 6.34
CA LEU A 485 -13.60 4.40 6.12
C LEU A 485 -12.58 5.26 6.88
N GLU A 486 -12.75 6.59 6.87
CA GLU A 486 -11.91 7.50 7.66
C GLU A 486 -12.10 7.30 9.18
N GLU A 487 -13.33 7.07 9.62
CA GLU A 487 -13.61 6.78 11.03
C GLU A 487 -12.94 5.48 11.47
N GLU A 488 -13.07 4.41 10.69
CA GLU A 488 -12.41 3.13 10.96
C GLU A 488 -10.89 3.26 10.98
N ALA A 489 -10.31 4.03 10.05
CA ALA A 489 -8.88 4.32 10.02
C ALA A 489 -8.41 5.08 11.28
N ARG A 490 -9.18 6.09 11.72
CA ARG A 490 -8.86 6.86 12.95
C ARG A 490 -8.98 5.98 14.20
N LEU A 491 -10.00 5.15 14.30
CA LEU A 491 -10.20 4.25 15.44
C LEU A 491 -9.05 3.24 15.55
N ARG A 492 -8.63 2.64 14.43
CA ARG A 492 -7.48 1.73 14.38
C ARG A 492 -6.18 2.42 14.76
N ALA A 493 -5.91 3.60 14.20
CA ALA A 493 -4.73 4.39 14.57
C ALA A 493 -4.72 4.72 16.07
N GLY A 494 -5.88 5.03 16.66
CA GLY A 494 -6.03 5.24 18.10
C GLY A 494 -5.72 3.98 18.93
N LEU A 495 -6.20 2.81 18.51
CA LEU A 495 -5.91 1.54 19.18
C LEU A 495 -4.45 1.11 19.03
N GLU A 496 -3.84 1.34 17.86
CA GLU A 496 -2.41 1.10 17.62
C GLU A 496 -1.52 1.99 18.48
N GLU A 497 -1.89 3.27 18.62
CA GLU A 497 -1.22 4.19 19.53
C GLU A 497 -1.37 3.74 21.00
N GLN A 498 -2.58 3.36 21.42
CA GLN A 498 -2.81 2.82 22.77
C GLN A 498 -1.99 1.56 23.05
N ARG A 499 -1.91 0.64 22.08
CA ARG A 499 -1.08 -0.57 22.17
C ARG A 499 0.40 -0.20 22.28
N ARG A 500 0.87 0.75 21.48
CA ARG A 500 2.27 1.22 21.51
C ARG A 500 2.62 1.81 22.87
N VAL A 501 1.85 2.79 23.35
CA VAL A 501 2.06 3.44 24.65
C VAL A 501 2.01 2.42 25.78
N ALA A 502 1.06 1.49 25.75
CA ALA A 502 0.96 0.45 26.78
C ALA A 502 2.19 -0.50 26.78
N ARG A 503 2.75 -0.84 25.62
CA ARG A 503 4.00 -1.63 25.54
C ARG A 503 5.22 -0.84 26.01
N GLU A 504 5.30 0.46 25.70
CA GLU A 504 6.35 1.34 26.20
C GLU A 504 6.29 1.48 27.74
N ASP A 505 5.09 1.67 28.30
CA ASP A 505 4.84 1.70 29.75
C ASP A 505 5.25 0.38 30.43
N GLU A 506 4.89 -0.76 29.81
CA GLU A 506 5.25 -2.09 30.31
C GLU A 506 6.77 -2.24 30.35
N GLN A 507 7.45 -1.92 29.24
CA GLN A 507 8.90 -2.06 29.13
C GLN A 507 9.63 -1.14 30.11
N ALA A 508 9.17 0.11 30.27
CA ALA A 508 9.72 1.05 31.24
C ALA A 508 9.59 0.52 32.68
N ALA A 509 8.38 0.04 33.06
CA ALA A 509 8.14 -0.53 34.37
C ALA A 509 8.98 -1.80 34.61
N GLU A 510 9.18 -2.64 33.59
CA GLU A 510 10.04 -3.82 33.70
C GLU A 510 11.51 -3.47 33.84
N THR A 511 12.01 -2.46 33.13
CA THR A 511 13.40 -2.00 33.27
C THR A 511 13.66 -1.42 34.66
N ASP A 512 12.74 -0.60 35.17
CA ASP A 512 12.85 -0.04 36.52
C ASP A 512 12.77 -1.14 37.58
N ARG A 513 11.87 -2.12 37.39
CA ARG A 513 11.74 -3.29 38.27
C ARG A 513 13.04 -4.07 38.31
N ALA A 514 13.64 -4.36 37.16
CA ALA A 514 14.90 -5.10 37.08
C ALA A 514 16.05 -4.36 37.79
N HIS A 515 16.11 -3.02 37.65
CA HIS A 515 17.10 -2.20 38.33
C HIS A 515 16.91 -2.24 39.86
N LEU A 516 15.69 -2.07 40.37
CA LEU A 516 15.41 -2.14 41.81
C LEU A 516 15.60 -3.57 42.37
N GLU A 517 15.27 -4.61 41.60
CA GLU A 517 15.56 -5.99 41.97
C GLU A 517 17.06 -6.25 42.10
N GLN A 518 17.87 -5.68 41.20
CA GLN A 518 19.32 -5.78 41.32
C GLN A 518 19.83 -5.08 42.59
N GLN A 519 19.30 -3.88 42.91
CA GLN A 519 19.63 -3.18 44.15
C GLN A 519 19.22 -3.99 45.38
N ARG A 520 18.03 -4.60 45.36
CA ARG A 520 17.54 -5.47 46.42
C ARG A 520 18.46 -6.66 46.64
N ARG A 521 18.84 -7.37 45.57
CA ARG A 521 19.76 -8.51 45.63
C ARG A 521 21.13 -8.13 46.18
N ARG A 522 21.70 -6.98 45.76
CA ARG A 522 22.97 -6.49 46.32
C ARG A 522 22.88 -6.24 47.83
N LEU A 523 21.74 -5.75 48.30
CA LEU A 523 21.50 -5.53 49.73
C LEU A 523 21.35 -6.84 50.50
N GLU A 524 20.70 -7.84 49.90
CA GLU A 524 20.54 -9.19 50.44
C GLU A 524 21.88 -9.95 50.48
N GLU A 525 22.69 -9.87 49.42
CA GLU A 525 24.04 -10.47 49.33
C GLU A 525 25.01 -9.90 50.36
N GLY A 526 24.80 -8.65 50.79
CA GLY A 526 25.55 -8.04 51.89
C GLY A 526 25.31 -8.70 53.26
N GLY A 527 24.31 -9.58 53.40
CA GLY A 527 24.07 -10.45 54.56
C GLY A 527 23.60 -9.76 55.86
N GLN A 528 23.59 -8.42 55.87
CA GLN A 528 23.25 -7.59 57.03
C GLN A 528 21.77 -7.19 57.06
N ALA A 529 21.13 -7.02 55.91
CA ALA A 529 19.73 -6.63 55.83
C ALA A 529 18.79 -7.84 56.00
N VAL A 530 17.90 -7.80 57.00
CA VAL A 530 16.93 -8.87 57.27
C VAL A 530 15.52 -8.39 56.92
N SER A 531 14.87 -9.06 55.97
CA SER A 531 13.49 -8.73 55.56
C SER A 531 12.48 -9.05 56.65
N ARG A 532 11.29 -8.43 56.58
CA ARG A 532 10.23 -8.72 57.56
C ARG A 532 9.67 -10.12 57.33
N GLU A 533 9.58 -10.55 56.08
CA GLU A 533 9.14 -11.90 55.73
C GLU A 533 10.13 -12.95 56.24
N GLN A 534 11.44 -12.72 56.13
CA GLN A 534 12.46 -13.65 56.64
C GLN A 534 12.35 -13.86 58.15
N LEU A 535 12.21 -12.78 58.93
CA LEU A 535 12.00 -12.89 60.37
C LEU A 535 10.65 -13.55 60.72
N SER A 536 9.60 -13.22 59.96
CA SER A 536 8.28 -13.83 60.14
C SER A 536 8.29 -15.33 59.83
N ALA A 537 8.99 -15.75 58.78
CA ALA A 537 9.12 -17.15 58.38
C ALA A 537 9.92 -17.95 59.43
N ALA A 538 11.03 -17.40 59.91
CA ALA A 538 11.80 -18.01 60.99
C ALA A 538 10.98 -18.17 62.28
N ARG A 539 10.17 -17.15 62.64
CA ARG A 539 9.26 -17.23 63.78
C ARG A 539 8.14 -18.24 63.57
N GLN A 540 7.53 -18.30 62.38
CA GLN A 540 6.52 -19.29 62.05
C GLN A 540 7.05 -20.72 62.14
N GLU A 541 8.27 -20.97 61.67
CA GLU A 541 8.88 -22.30 61.73
C GLU A 541 9.16 -22.72 63.18
N ARG A 542 9.68 -21.79 63.99
CA ARG A 542 9.82 -21.97 65.44
C ARG A 542 8.48 -22.26 66.11
N ASP A 543 7.45 -21.47 65.79
CA ASP A 543 6.12 -21.56 66.41
C ASP A 543 5.40 -22.86 66.00
N ARG A 544 5.59 -23.34 64.76
CA ARG A 544 5.10 -24.65 64.32
C ARG A 544 5.72 -25.79 65.11
N LEU A 545 7.05 -25.80 65.26
CA LEU A 545 7.75 -26.83 66.02
C LEU A 545 7.37 -26.77 67.51
N TRP A 546 7.16 -25.57 68.05
CA TRP A 546 6.61 -25.40 69.39
C TRP A 546 5.22 -26.03 69.54
N GLN A 547 4.29 -25.77 68.61
CA GLN A 547 2.95 -26.36 68.62
C GLN A 547 2.98 -27.89 68.50
N GLU A 548 3.96 -28.45 67.81
CA GLU A 548 4.21 -29.90 67.76
C GLU A 548 4.70 -30.44 69.10
N MET A 549 5.67 -29.76 69.72
CA MET A 549 6.16 -30.12 71.06
C MET A 549 5.07 -30.01 72.13
N GLU A 550 4.26 -28.96 72.08
CA GLU A 550 3.12 -28.75 72.99
C GLU A 550 2.11 -29.90 72.89
N ARG A 551 1.80 -30.37 71.67
CA ARG A 551 0.96 -31.56 71.45
C ARG A 551 1.56 -32.82 72.07
N HIS A 552 2.88 -33.02 71.97
CA HIS A 552 3.55 -34.13 72.65
C HIS A 552 3.39 -34.05 74.17
N PHE A 553 3.63 -32.88 74.77
CA PHE A 553 3.47 -32.69 76.21
C PHE A 553 2.03 -32.89 76.69
N GLN A 554 1.03 -32.42 75.94
CA GLN A 554 -0.39 -32.63 76.26
C GLN A 554 -0.81 -34.10 76.19
N SER A 555 -0.17 -34.90 75.34
CA SER A 555 -0.38 -36.36 75.26
C SER A 555 0.37 -37.18 76.33
N GLY A 556 1.14 -36.52 77.21
CA GLY A 556 1.98 -37.17 78.22
C GLY A 556 3.27 -37.79 77.68
N ALA A 557 3.57 -37.61 76.38
CA ALA A 557 4.79 -38.09 75.75
C ALA A 557 5.90 -37.01 75.79
N CYS A 558 7.15 -37.44 76.01
CA CYS A 558 8.29 -36.51 75.91
C CYS A 558 8.70 -36.37 74.43
N PRO A 559 8.80 -35.14 73.89
CA PRO A 559 9.30 -34.92 72.53
C PRO A 559 10.76 -35.41 72.39
N SER A 560 11.09 -35.91 71.20
CA SER A 560 12.39 -36.54 70.94
C SER A 560 13.56 -35.57 71.21
N PRO A 561 14.75 -36.08 71.58
CA PRO A 561 15.94 -35.24 71.76
C PRO A 561 16.25 -34.39 70.52
N ALA A 562 16.14 -34.96 69.32
CA ALA A 562 16.36 -34.27 68.06
C ALA A 562 15.38 -33.10 67.83
N MET A 563 14.10 -33.25 68.21
CA MET A 563 13.10 -32.18 68.11
C MET A 563 13.40 -31.03 69.07
N ARG A 564 13.87 -31.34 70.29
CA ARG A 564 14.27 -30.33 71.28
C ARG A 564 15.52 -29.56 70.85
N GLU A 565 16.51 -30.25 70.29
CA GLU A 565 17.70 -29.61 69.71
C GLU A 565 17.35 -28.73 68.51
N ALA A 566 16.51 -29.23 67.60
CA ALA A 566 16.03 -28.46 66.45
C ALA A 566 15.26 -27.19 66.88
N PHE A 567 14.44 -27.28 67.93
CA PHE A 567 13.77 -26.11 68.51
C PHE A 567 14.76 -25.08 69.05
N GLY A 568 15.80 -25.52 69.77
CA GLY A 568 16.88 -24.64 70.23
C GLY A 568 17.56 -23.88 69.08
N VAL A 569 17.82 -24.57 67.96
CA VAL A 569 18.40 -23.95 66.75
C VAL A 569 17.43 -22.94 66.12
N LEU A 570 16.13 -23.25 66.05
CA LEU A 570 15.12 -22.34 65.48
C LEU A 570 14.93 -21.09 66.34
N VAL A 571 15.01 -21.21 67.67
CA VAL A 571 15.01 -20.06 68.59
C VAL A 571 16.22 -19.17 68.34
N GLN A 572 17.42 -19.74 68.33
CA GLN A 572 18.66 -18.99 68.06
C GLN A 572 18.66 -18.31 66.69
N ASN A 573 18.08 -18.97 65.68
CA ASN A 573 17.95 -18.39 64.34
C ASN A 573 16.97 -17.20 64.32
N ALA A 574 15.79 -17.34 64.95
CA ALA A 574 14.79 -16.28 65.02
C ALA A 574 15.28 -15.06 65.81
N ASP A 575 15.98 -15.30 66.93
CA ASP A 575 16.56 -14.25 67.76
C ASP A 575 17.74 -13.58 67.05
N GLY A 576 18.66 -14.36 66.45
CA GLY A 576 19.77 -13.82 65.67
C GLY A 576 19.33 -13.06 64.40
N LEU A 577 18.16 -13.34 63.84
CA LEU A 577 17.54 -12.54 62.78
C LEU A 577 16.91 -11.25 63.32
N ALA A 578 16.31 -11.30 64.53
CA ALA A 578 15.73 -10.13 65.17
C ALA A 578 16.81 -9.12 65.59
N ASP A 579 17.90 -9.59 66.18
CA ASP A 579 19.04 -8.78 66.61
C ASP A 579 19.73 -8.13 65.40
N ARG A 580 20.05 -8.92 64.35
CA ARG A 580 20.60 -8.36 63.10
C ARG A 580 19.70 -7.30 62.48
N ARG A 581 18.38 -7.50 62.50
CA ARG A 581 17.42 -6.51 62.00
C ARG A 581 17.43 -5.23 62.84
N HIS A 582 17.69 -5.33 64.14
CA HIS A 582 17.80 -4.18 65.04
C HIS A 582 19.12 -3.43 64.81
N ASP A 583 20.24 -4.15 64.78
CA ASP A 583 21.59 -3.61 64.56
C ASP A 583 21.72 -2.96 63.18
N HIS A 584 21.06 -3.53 62.17
CA HIS A 584 21.04 -3.07 60.78
C HIS A 584 19.66 -2.55 60.37
N ALA A 585 19.04 -1.75 61.24
CA ALA A 585 17.68 -1.22 61.03
C ALA A 585 17.53 -0.39 59.75
N GLU A 586 18.52 0.45 59.42
CA GLU A 586 18.49 1.30 58.21
C GLU A 586 18.53 0.47 56.92
N GLN A 587 19.43 -0.52 56.84
CA GLN A 587 19.54 -1.43 55.70
C GLN A 587 18.28 -2.30 55.57
N SER A 588 17.72 -2.77 56.69
CA SER A 588 16.47 -3.54 56.72
C SER A 588 15.25 -2.70 56.32
N ALA A 589 15.22 -1.41 56.64
CA ALA A 589 14.19 -0.48 56.19
C ALA A 589 14.31 -0.18 54.69
N LEU A 590 15.53 0.01 54.19
CA LEU A 590 15.78 0.18 52.76
C LEU A 590 15.37 -1.07 51.96
N LEU A 591 15.67 -2.28 52.46
CA LEU A 591 15.24 -3.53 51.84
C LEU A 591 13.71 -3.62 51.74
N ALA A 592 13.00 -3.23 52.79
CA ALA A 592 11.54 -3.21 52.79
C ALA A 592 10.97 -2.17 51.81
N ALA A 593 11.58 -0.99 51.72
CA ALA A 593 11.19 0.04 50.76
C ALA A 593 11.40 -0.41 49.30
N LEU A 594 12.56 -0.99 49.00
CA LEU A 594 12.87 -1.55 47.67
C LEU A 594 11.92 -2.69 47.30
N SER A 595 11.60 -3.58 48.25
CA SER A 595 10.65 -4.68 48.02
C SER A 595 9.27 -4.16 47.63
N ARG A 596 8.76 -3.16 48.36
CA ARG A 596 7.47 -2.53 48.03
C ARG A 596 7.48 -1.83 46.68
N GLN A 597 8.57 -1.14 46.32
CA GLN A 597 8.70 -0.51 45.01
C GLN A 597 8.73 -1.53 43.87
N VAL A 598 9.39 -2.68 44.07
CA VAL A 598 9.39 -3.79 43.11
C VAL A 598 7.98 -4.36 42.94
N GLU A 599 7.21 -4.53 44.02
CA GLU A 599 5.81 -4.96 43.96
C GLU A 599 4.94 -3.96 43.19
N ASP A 600 5.07 -2.66 43.50
CA ASP A 600 4.34 -1.60 42.80
C ASP A 600 4.66 -1.57 41.29
N LEU A 601 5.93 -1.73 40.91
CA LEU A 601 6.34 -1.81 39.50
C LEU A 601 5.86 -3.09 38.82
N THR A 602 5.80 -4.21 39.55
CA THR A 602 5.25 -5.47 39.04
C THR A 602 3.76 -5.33 38.72
N LEU A 603 3.01 -4.65 39.60
CA LEU A 603 1.60 -4.34 39.35
C LEU A 603 1.43 -3.41 38.15
N LYS A 604 2.23 -2.33 38.06
CA LYS A 604 2.21 -1.40 36.92
C LYS A 604 2.53 -2.09 35.59
N ALA A 605 3.56 -2.93 35.55
CA ALA A 605 3.89 -3.72 34.35
C ALA A 605 2.75 -4.66 33.96
N GLY A 606 2.12 -5.33 34.94
CA GLY A 606 0.95 -6.17 34.71
C GLY A 606 -0.27 -5.41 34.19
N GLU A 607 -0.52 -4.19 34.67
CA GLU A 607 -1.58 -3.32 34.16
C GLU A 607 -1.31 -2.82 32.73
N ALA A 608 -0.07 -2.41 32.44
CA ALA A 608 0.36 -2.01 31.12
C ALA A 608 0.23 -3.15 30.10
N ARG A 609 0.68 -4.36 30.46
CA ARG A 609 0.49 -5.58 29.67
C ARG A 609 -0.97 -5.87 29.37
N ARG A 610 -1.86 -5.75 30.37
CA ARG A 610 -3.31 -5.95 30.16
C ARG A 610 -3.90 -4.90 29.22
N ARG A 611 -3.48 -3.64 29.31
CA ARG A 611 -3.90 -2.58 28.37
C ARG A 611 -3.43 -2.88 26.94
N ALA A 612 -2.18 -3.30 26.77
CA ALA A 612 -1.64 -3.67 25.46
C ALA A 612 -2.40 -4.85 24.84
N ALA A 613 -2.64 -5.91 25.63
CA ALA A 613 -3.39 -7.09 25.19
C ALA A 613 -4.86 -6.75 24.86
N HIS A 614 -5.49 -5.83 25.60
CA HIS A 614 -6.84 -5.37 25.30
C HIS A 614 -6.91 -4.61 23.96
N ALA A 615 -5.98 -3.67 23.74
CA ALA A 615 -5.90 -2.92 22.48
C ALA A 615 -5.63 -3.85 21.28
N GLU A 616 -4.77 -4.86 21.46
CA GLU A 616 -4.47 -5.89 20.45
C GLU A 616 -5.71 -6.75 20.13
N ALA A 617 -6.44 -7.22 21.15
CA ALA A 617 -7.66 -7.98 20.94
C ALA A 617 -8.79 -7.17 20.27
N GLU A 618 -8.90 -5.87 20.57
CA GLU A 618 -9.85 -4.99 19.87
C GLU A 618 -9.43 -4.75 18.42
N LEU A 619 -8.13 -4.57 18.13
CA LEU A 619 -7.63 -4.48 16.75
C LEU A 619 -7.98 -5.75 15.96
N ASP A 620 -7.69 -6.94 16.50
CA ASP A 620 -8.00 -8.22 15.85
C ASP A 620 -9.50 -8.38 15.59
N ARG A 621 -10.34 -7.99 16.56
CA ARG A 621 -11.81 -8.02 16.40
C ARG A 621 -12.25 -7.09 15.27
N ARG A 622 -11.68 -5.88 15.19
CA ARG A 622 -12.00 -4.92 14.12
C ARG A 622 -11.47 -5.38 12.77
N ASP A 623 -10.32 -6.04 12.71
CA ASP A 623 -9.79 -6.64 11.49
C ASP A 623 -10.69 -7.75 10.96
N ALA A 624 -11.17 -8.64 11.83
CA ALA A 624 -12.12 -9.66 11.45
C ALA A 624 -13.46 -9.07 10.99
N ALA A 625 -14.00 -8.07 11.71
CA ALA A 625 -15.25 -7.41 11.34
C ALA A 625 -15.14 -6.65 10.02
N TRP A 626 -14.02 -5.96 9.79
CA TRP A 626 -13.75 -5.24 8.55
C TRP A 626 -13.57 -6.18 7.37
N ALA A 627 -12.82 -7.27 7.53
CA ALA A 627 -12.66 -8.28 6.48
C ALA A 627 -14.01 -8.93 6.12
N ALA A 628 -14.88 -9.20 7.10
CA ALA A 628 -16.22 -9.69 6.87
C ALA A 628 -17.09 -8.66 6.10
N LEU A 629 -17.05 -7.39 6.49
CA LEU A 629 -17.75 -6.31 5.80
C LEU A 629 -17.31 -6.22 4.33
N LEU A 630 -16.01 -6.17 4.07
CA LEU A 630 -15.48 -6.11 2.71
C LEU A 630 -15.85 -7.37 1.90
N GLY A 631 -15.83 -8.54 2.53
CA GLY A 631 -16.30 -9.79 1.92
C GLY A 631 -17.77 -9.74 1.49
N THR A 632 -18.67 -9.19 2.32
CA THR A 632 -20.09 -9.01 1.95
C THR A 632 -20.30 -8.02 0.82
N LEU A 633 -19.42 -7.03 0.70
CA LEU A 633 -19.46 -6.00 -0.33
C LEU A 633 -18.78 -6.45 -1.65
N GLY A 634 -18.10 -7.60 -1.65
CA GLY A 634 -17.28 -8.08 -2.77
C GLY A 634 -15.98 -7.27 -2.97
N ALA A 635 -15.68 -6.34 -2.06
CA ALA A 635 -14.50 -5.49 -2.12
C ALA A 635 -13.24 -6.27 -1.72
N PRO A 636 -12.05 -5.90 -2.24
CA PRO A 636 -10.80 -6.54 -1.86
C PRO A 636 -10.52 -6.34 -0.36
N VAL A 637 -10.15 -7.41 0.34
CA VAL A 637 -9.83 -7.37 1.77
C VAL A 637 -8.50 -6.62 1.98
N LEU A 638 -8.63 -5.32 2.23
CA LEU A 638 -7.53 -4.39 2.43
C LEU A 638 -7.77 -3.59 3.72
N PRO A 639 -6.71 -3.22 4.46
CA PRO A 639 -6.84 -2.27 5.55
C PRO A 639 -7.41 -0.92 5.05
N PRO A 640 -8.02 -0.10 5.92
CA PRO A 640 -8.70 1.13 5.51
C PRO A 640 -7.85 2.09 4.67
N ALA A 641 -6.61 2.40 5.09
CA ALA A 641 -5.75 3.32 4.35
C ALA A 641 -5.38 2.82 2.93
N PRO A 642 -4.91 1.56 2.74
CA PRO A 642 -4.77 0.96 1.42
C PRO A 642 -6.07 0.92 0.60
N LEU A 643 -7.22 0.68 1.24
CA LEU A 643 -8.52 0.66 0.56
C LEU A 643 -8.89 2.04 0.02
N GLN A 644 -8.59 3.13 0.73
CA GLN A 644 -8.80 4.49 0.25
C GLN A 644 -8.04 4.75 -1.06
N VAL A 645 -6.78 4.35 -1.12
CA VAL A 645 -5.96 4.44 -2.35
C VAL A 645 -6.54 3.59 -3.47
N TRP A 646 -7.03 2.39 -3.12
CA TRP A 646 -7.68 1.50 -4.08
C TRP A 646 -8.97 2.11 -4.66
N ILE A 647 -9.79 2.79 -3.85
CA ILE A 647 -11.00 3.49 -4.31
C ILE A 647 -10.65 4.60 -5.32
N THR A 648 -9.57 5.36 -5.09
CA THR A 648 -9.08 6.35 -6.06
C THR A 648 -8.63 5.69 -7.36
N ARG A 649 -7.88 4.58 -7.27
CA ARG A 649 -7.44 3.83 -8.47
C ARG A 649 -8.61 3.24 -9.25
N ARG A 650 -9.68 2.81 -8.57
CA ARG A 650 -10.92 2.35 -9.21
C ARG A 650 -11.55 3.44 -10.08
N GLN A 651 -11.59 4.68 -9.59
CA GLN A 651 -12.11 5.79 -10.40
C GLN A 651 -11.25 6.05 -11.63
N THR A 652 -9.92 5.94 -11.52
CA THR A 652 -9.02 6.05 -12.66
C THR A 652 -9.23 4.93 -13.68
N ALA A 653 -9.42 3.69 -13.24
CA ALA A 653 -9.70 2.55 -14.12
C ALA A 653 -11.05 2.69 -14.85
N LEU A 654 -12.10 3.13 -14.14
CA LEU A 654 -13.42 3.40 -14.74
C LEU A 654 -13.42 4.57 -15.73
N ALA A 655 -12.49 5.52 -15.59
CA ALA A 655 -12.35 6.67 -16.49
C ALA A 655 -11.44 6.38 -17.70
N ALA A 656 -10.58 5.35 -17.61
CA ALA A 656 -9.71 4.94 -18.71
C ALA A 656 -10.47 4.15 -19.80
N GLU A 657 -11.61 3.57 -19.45
CA GLU A 657 -12.46 2.74 -20.31
C GLU A 657 -13.71 3.48 -20.77
#